data_AF-A0A0E0HLK1-F1
#
_entry.id   AF-A0A0E0HLK1-F1
#
_cell.length_a   1.000
_cell.length_b   1.000
_cell.length_c   1.000
_cell.angle_alpha   90.00
_cell.angle_beta   90.00
_cell.angle_gamma   90.00
#
_symmetry.space_group_name_H-M   'P 1'
#
loop_
_entity.id
_entity.type
_entity.pdbx_description
1 polymer ?
#
loop_
_entity_poly.entity_id
_entity_poly.type
_entity_poly.pdbx_seq_one_letter_code
_entity_poly.pdbx_strand_id
1 'polypeptide(L)'
;MALERRLAYAALIPFLLLALPILPSDSPSGGGGGGAGGGGGGGETLDPPAAKYVVRFVEYRPADEHREYLEDGLRGAARPPPAASWRWVERRNPAAAFPTDFAVLEIRDACRAAVVDAVSALGRVRDVHADASYSRGVLSADRPRQQGKLFTAMSFEGEEGGGDREVGCSTDSNNSSSAGWRRKLLVQRSQVTSLFGAERLWGRGFTGRKVKMAIFDTGIRADHPHFRNIKERTNWTNEDTLNDNLGHGTFVAGVIAGQDAECPGFAPDTEIYAFRVFTDAQISYTSWFLDAFNYAIATGMDVLNLSIGGPDYLDLPFVEKVWELTANNIIMVSAIGNDGPLYGTLNNPADQSDVIGVGGIDYNNHIASFSSRGMTTWELPHGYGRVKPDVVAYSRDIMGSKISTGCKTLSGTSVASPVVAGVVCLLVSVIPEEHRKSILNPATMKQALVEGASRLSGPNMYEQGAGKIDLWQSYEILKSYQPRASIFPNTLDFTDCPYFWPFCRQPLYAGAMPVVFNATILNGMGVIGYVKDPPVWQPSEDVGNILSVHFTYSDVIWPWTGYLALHLQVKDEGSQFSGIISGKVTLSIYSPAAHGESSPRSSSCVLYLKVKVVPTPVRSRRILWDQFHNIKYPSGFVPRDSLNVHNDILDWHGDHLHTNFHILFNMLRDAGYYIETLGSPLTCFDASNYGTLLMVDLEDEYFSEEIQKLKDDVVHKGLGVVVFAEWYHVDTMVKMTFFDENTRSWWTPITGGANVPALNELLAPFGIAFGDKVLSGDFSINGEQTHYASGTDIVQFPAGGFLHSFQLQDNSKISQDNSRSADTQNTPDKSKLSSILGMMEAGKGRVAVYGDSNCLDSSHMVTNCYWLLRKLVEFTGNRIKDPVLFSESAQLKFPVFESIHQLSRRPDVNFSTYSTVVGNELICHQDSRFEVWGTKGYGTQQTGTTRKLPEYQKSEAYNISTPIASDSTPDEAGLQRNISTPIASKFDKRMDYFGFLGHEENSGSLYAVQFVHTLSNSKIDIGMLVASQWMVPCFAATACLMLYLSCRVQQKRRRRKKGSTAARLSSMDRMV
;
A
#
# COMPACT_ATOMS: atom_id res chain seq x y z
N MET A 1 57.73 -22.48 -27.39
CA MET A 1 58.03 -22.75 -28.82
C MET A 1 56.98 -22.04 -29.65
N ALA A 2 57.43 -21.10 -30.49
CA ALA A 2 56.77 -20.43 -31.62
C ALA A 2 55.30 -19.98 -31.41
N LEU A 3 54.98 -18.73 -31.03
CA LEU A 3 55.18 -17.44 -31.75
C LEU A 3 54.43 -17.48 -33.10
N GLU A 4 53.22 -16.94 -33.27
CA GLU A 4 52.83 -15.52 -33.54
C GLU A 4 51.37 -15.61 -34.08
N ARG A 5 50.39 -14.71 -33.95
CA ARG A 5 50.36 -13.25 -33.78
C ARG A 5 48.90 -12.81 -33.54
N ARG A 6 48.75 -11.82 -32.65
CA ARG A 6 47.70 -10.77 -32.60
C ARG A 6 46.28 -11.16 -32.16
N LEU A 7 46.04 -11.09 -30.86
CA LEU A 7 45.48 -9.90 -30.20
C LEU A 7 45.67 -10.07 -28.69
N ALA A 8 46.47 -9.19 -28.11
CA ALA A 8 46.88 -9.25 -26.72
C ALA A 8 46.80 -7.86 -26.10
N TYR A 9 46.46 -7.89 -24.80
CA TYR A 9 46.61 -6.84 -23.78
C TYR A 9 45.56 -5.70 -23.81
N ALA A 10 45.00 -5.26 -22.68
CA ALA A 10 45.46 -5.37 -21.30
C ALA A 10 44.31 -5.28 -20.27
N ALA A 11 44.38 -6.12 -19.25
CA ALA A 11 43.81 -5.88 -17.93
C ALA A 11 44.99 -5.76 -16.94
N LEU A 12 45.10 -4.60 -16.26
CA LEU A 12 45.64 -4.36 -14.90
C LEU A 12 46.17 -2.90 -14.75
N ILE A 13 45.39 -2.05 -14.04
CA ILE A 13 45.77 -1.05 -12.99
C ILE A 13 46.64 0.18 -13.43
N PRO A 14 46.45 1.47 -12.98
CA PRO A 14 45.87 1.99 -11.71
C PRO A 14 44.98 3.27 -11.76
N PHE A 15 44.40 3.57 -10.58
CA PHE A 15 44.03 4.89 -10.05
C PHE A 15 45.15 5.96 -10.17
N LEU A 16 44.88 7.09 -10.83
CA LEU A 16 45.15 8.51 -10.45
C LEU A 16 45.23 9.41 -11.70
N LEU A 17 44.60 10.58 -11.60
CA LEU A 17 44.77 11.82 -12.40
C LEU A 17 44.22 11.84 -13.84
N LEU A 18 43.11 12.56 -14.04
CA LEU A 18 43.04 13.76 -14.90
C LEU A 18 41.63 14.38 -14.85
N ALA A 19 41.50 15.47 -14.10
CA ALA A 19 40.51 16.51 -14.35
C ALA A 19 41.26 17.86 -14.29
N LEU A 20 41.68 18.34 -15.46
CA LEU A 20 42.02 19.73 -15.70
C LEU A 20 41.22 20.16 -16.94
N PRO A 21 40.35 21.18 -16.83
CA PRO A 21 39.57 21.67 -17.95
C PRO A 21 40.44 22.56 -18.84
N ILE A 22 40.38 22.29 -20.14
CA ILE A 22 40.98 23.14 -21.18
C ILE A 22 40.00 24.28 -21.47
N LEU A 23 40.48 25.50 -21.27
CA LEU A 23 39.89 26.78 -21.64
C LEU A 23 39.77 26.91 -23.18
N PRO A 24 38.77 27.64 -23.71
CA PRO A 24 38.81 28.14 -25.08
C PRO A 24 39.64 29.43 -25.16
N SER A 25 40.42 29.56 -26.23
CA SER A 25 41.30 30.70 -26.53
C SER A 25 40.61 31.79 -27.38
N ASP A 26 40.70 33.02 -26.86
CA ASP A 26 40.91 34.33 -27.50
C ASP A 26 40.05 34.86 -28.67
N SER A 27 39.45 36.02 -28.38
CA SER A 27 39.32 37.19 -29.26
C SER A 27 40.14 38.36 -28.68
N PRO A 28 40.79 39.23 -29.48
CA PRO A 28 41.76 40.19 -28.95
C PRO A 28 41.21 41.60 -28.63
N SER A 29 41.80 42.16 -27.57
CA SER A 29 42.25 43.55 -27.37
C SER A 29 41.27 44.71 -27.13
N GLY A 30 41.51 45.42 -26.02
CA GLY A 30 41.24 46.86 -25.89
C GLY A 30 41.08 47.35 -24.44
N GLY A 31 42.17 47.86 -23.84
CA GLY A 31 42.37 48.83 -22.73
C GLY A 31 41.36 48.94 -21.57
N GLY A 32 41.71 49.13 -20.30
CA GLY A 32 42.91 49.62 -19.62
C GLY A 32 42.45 50.19 -18.26
N GLY A 33 43.32 50.24 -17.24
CA GLY A 33 43.17 51.14 -16.09
C GLY A 33 42.82 50.50 -14.73
N GLY A 34 43.86 50.18 -13.96
CA GLY A 34 44.11 50.68 -12.60
C GLY A 34 43.13 50.41 -11.45
N GLY A 35 43.66 49.84 -10.36
CA GLY A 35 43.11 50.06 -9.01
C GLY A 35 43.29 48.89 -8.05
N ALA A 36 44.33 48.93 -7.22
CA ALA A 36 44.54 48.02 -6.11
C ALA A 36 43.56 48.28 -4.94
N GLY A 37 43.10 47.22 -4.28
CA GLY A 37 42.38 47.29 -3.01
C GLY A 37 41.97 45.89 -2.53
N GLY A 38 42.70 45.33 -1.57
CA GLY A 38 42.46 44.00 -1.02
C GLY A 38 41.26 43.93 -0.07
N GLY A 39 40.71 42.73 0.10
CA GLY A 39 39.73 42.44 1.14
C GLY A 39 39.09 41.05 1.02
N GLY A 40 39.55 40.10 1.84
CA GLY A 40 38.74 39.06 2.48
C GLY A 40 38.13 37.96 1.61
N GLY A 41 38.87 36.86 1.40
CA GLY A 41 38.30 35.59 1.01
C GLY A 41 37.48 34.97 2.14
N GLY A 42 36.16 35.00 2.02
CA GLY A 42 35.25 34.09 2.72
C GLY A 42 35.12 32.81 1.91
N GLY A 43 35.47 31.67 2.51
CA GLY A 43 35.25 30.37 1.89
C GLY A 43 33.76 30.10 1.77
N GLU A 44 33.30 29.83 0.55
CA GLU A 44 31.98 29.26 0.29
C GLU A 44 31.90 27.89 0.94
N THR A 45 31.15 27.79 2.04
CA THR A 45 30.52 26.55 2.46
C THR A 45 29.49 26.19 1.39
N LEU A 46 29.61 25.00 0.78
CA LEU A 46 28.58 24.47 -0.12
C LEU A 46 27.24 24.45 0.63
N ASP A 47 26.32 25.32 0.21
CA ASP A 47 24.93 25.30 0.68
C ASP A 47 24.31 23.92 0.35
N PRO A 48 23.48 23.34 1.24
CA PRO A 48 22.73 22.12 0.94
C PRO A 48 21.77 22.35 -0.24
N PRO A 49 21.50 21.32 -1.06
CA PRO A 49 20.64 21.44 -2.24
C PRO A 49 19.21 21.85 -1.85
N ALA A 50 18.58 22.72 -2.65
CA ALA A 50 17.20 23.12 -2.44
C ALA A 50 16.22 22.04 -2.93
N ALA A 51 15.16 21.78 -2.17
CA ALA A 51 14.13 20.82 -2.50
C ALA A 51 12.96 21.49 -3.24
N LYS A 52 12.24 20.73 -4.09
CA LYS A 52 11.10 21.23 -4.86
C LYS A 52 9.79 20.80 -4.20
N TYR A 53 8.83 21.71 -4.18
CA TYR A 53 7.52 21.55 -3.56
C TYR A 53 6.42 21.93 -4.54
N VAL A 54 5.38 21.11 -4.62
CA VAL A 54 4.15 21.38 -5.34
C VAL A 54 3.19 22.10 -4.39
N VAL A 55 2.82 23.33 -4.73
CA VAL A 55 1.80 24.12 -4.03
C VAL A 55 0.52 24.05 -4.83
N ARG A 56 -0.55 23.50 -4.27
CA ARG A 56 -1.85 23.40 -4.94
C ARG A 56 -2.78 24.51 -4.48
N PHE A 57 -3.58 25.00 -5.40
CA PHE A 57 -4.55 26.07 -5.21
C PHE A 57 -5.96 25.53 -5.41
N VAL A 58 -6.93 26.21 -4.81
CA VAL A 58 -8.35 25.85 -4.95
C VAL A 58 -8.91 26.21 -6.34
N GLU A 59 -8.28 27.15 -7.04
CA GLU A 59 -8.77 27.71 -8.30
C GLU A 59 -7.74 27.61 -9.44
N TYR A 60 -8.23 27.35 -10.65
CA TYR A 60 -7.47 27.48 -11.88
C TYR A 60 -7.30 28.95 -12.28
N ARG A 61 -6.05 29.43 -12.31
CA ARG A 61 -5.70 30.80 -12.73
C ARG A 61 -4.43 30.83 -13.57
N PRO A 62 -4.14 31.92 -14.29
CA PRO A 62 -2.85 32.11 -14.92
C PRO A 62 -1.71 31.97 -13.91
N ALA A 63 -0.59 31.36 -14.33
CA ALA A 63 0.54 31.08 -13.45
C ALA A 63 1.11 32.35 -12.79
N ASP A 64 1.11 33.48 -13.50
CA ASP A 64 1.59 34.77 -13.00
C ASP A 64 0.74 35.31 -11.84
N GLU A 65 -0.59 35.11 -11.87
CA GLU A 65 -1.47 35.52 -10.76
C GLU A 65 -1.20 34.72 -9.48
N HIS A 66 -0.93 33.41 -9.62
CA HIS A 66 -0.56 32.57 -8.47
C HIS A 66 0.81 32.98 -7.91
N ARG A 67 1.75 33.33 -8.80
CA ARG A 67 3.06 33.84 -8.40
C ARG A 67 2.94 35.16 -7.63
N GLU A 68 2.24 36.14 -8.17
CA GLU A 68 2.01 37.44 -7.50
C GLU A 68 1.32 37.23 -6.14
N TYR A 69 0.32 36.36 -6.08
CA TYR A 69 -0.37 36.02 -4.84
C TYR A 69 0.55 35.42 -3.78
N LEU A 70 1.42 34.47 -4.16
CA LEU A 70 2.39 33.89 -3.24
C LEU A 70 3.43 34.92 -2.80
N GLU A 71 3.95 35.74 -3.72
CA GLU A 71 4.94 36.76 -3.38
C GLU A 71 4.37 37.79 -2.39
N ASP A 72 3.14 38.26 -2.61
CA ASP A 72 2.48 39.23 -1.73
C ASP A 72 2.05 38.61 -0.39
N GLY A 73 1.53 37.38 -0.42
CA GLY A 73 1.16 36.63 0.77
C GLY A 73 2.35 36.37 1.69
N LEU A 74 3.50 35.97 1.13
CA LEU A 74 4.73 35.73 1.89
C LEU A 74 5.40 37.02 2.37
N ARG A 75 5.27 38.13 1.62
CA ARG A 75 5.69 39.47 2.08
C ARG A 75 4.82 39.98 3.25
N GLY A 76 3.52 39.67 3.25
CA GLY A 76 2.55 40.11 4.25
C GLY A 76 2.37 39.16 5.45
N ALA A 77 3.06 38.02 5.48
CA ALA A 77 2.91 37.03 6.55
C ALA A 77 3.37 37.58 7.92
N ALA A 78 2.68 37.18 9.00
CA ALA A 78 3.01 37.62 10.37
C ALA A 78 4.45 37.27 10.78
N ARG A 79 5.03 36.23 10.17
CA ARG A 79 6.44 35.87 10.28
C ARG A 79 7.00 35.63 8.87
N PRO A 80 7.48 36.67 8.17
CA PRO A 80 7.93 36.53 6.79
C PRO A 80 9.19 35.65 6.73
N PRO A 81 9.29 34.73 5.76
CA PRO A 81 10.47 33.89 5.61
C PRO A 81 11.68 34.73 5.17
N PRO A 82 12.92 34.28 5.44
CA PRO A 82 14.14 35.01 5.08
C PRO A 82 14.21 35.32 3.58
N ALA A 83 14.82 36.45 3.21
CA ALA A 83 15.02 36.80 1.80
C ALA A 83 15.81 35.69 1.07
N ALA A 84 15.38 35.33 -0.15
CA ALA A 84 15.94 34.24 -0.96
C ALA A 84 15.84 32.82 -0.34
N SER A 85 14.95 32.62 0.65
CA SER A 85 14.65 31.29 1.21
C SER A 85 13.90 30.36 0.24
N TRP A 86 13.23 30.93 -0.76
CA TRP A 86 12.47 30.20 -1.77
C TRP A 86 12.61 30.85 -3.14
N ARG A 87 12.33 30.07 -4.19
CA ARG A 87 12.37 30.49 -5.59
C ARG A 87 11.20 29.87 -6.36
N TRP A 88 10.54 30.67 -7.20
CA TRP A 88 9.56 30.17 -8.17
C TRP A 88 10.25 29.37 -9.28
N VAL A 89 9.80 28.13 -9.52
CA VAL A 89 10.27 27.31 -10.64
C VAL A 89 9.37 27.58 -11.84
N GLU A 90 9.94 28.23 -12.86
CA GLU A 90 9.22 28.56 -14.08
C GLU A 90 8.99 27.29 -14.93
N ARG A 91 7.71 26.96 -15.20
CA ARG A 91 7.31 25.81 -16.00
C ARG A 91 7.17 26.21 -17.47
N ARG A 92 8.23 26.01 -18.26
CA ARG A 92 8.28 26.38 -19.68
C ARG A 92 7.82 25.24 -20.57
N ASN A 93 6.53 24.94 -20.55
CA ASN A 93 5.92 23.86 -21.34
C ASN A 93 4.56 24.31 -21.92
N PRO A 94 3.94 23.52 -22.81
CA PRO A 94 2.67 23.88 -23.44
C PRO A 94 1.51 24.14 -22.45
N ALA A 95 1.55 23.59 -21.23
CA ALA A 95 0.53 23.86 -20.22
C ALA A 95 0.55 25.30 -19.71
N ALA A 96 1.68 26.01 -19.82
CA ALA A 96 1.80 27.41 -19.40
C ALA A 96 0.86 28.37 -20.14
N ALA A 97 0.35 27.98 -21.32
CA ALA A 97 -0.63 28.75 -22.08
C ALA A 97 -2.05 28.68 -21.47
N PHE A 98 -2.28 27.80 -20.50
CA PHE A 98 -3.57 27.55 -19.88
C PHE A 98 -3.53 27.90 -18.39
N PRO A 99 -4.70 28.19 -17.77
CA PRO A 99 -4.80 28.27 -16.32
C PRO A 99 -4.29 27.00 -15.64
N THR A 100 -3.73 27.15 -14.44
CA THR A 100 -3.16 26.08 -13.62
C THR A 100 -3.69 26.19 -12.20
N ASP A 101 -3.81 25.05 -11.53
CA ASP A 101 -4.22 24.90 -10.14
C ASP A 101 -3.02 24.60 -9.23
N PHE A 102 -1.79 24.55 -9.75
CA PHE A 102 -0.60 24.34 -8.94
C PHE A 102 0.58 25.20 -9.39
N ALA A 103 1.56 25.31 -8.49
CA ALA A 103 2.86 25.92 -8.68
C ALA A 103 3.98 25.01 -8.15
N VAL A 104 5.21 25.23 -8.60
CA VAL A 104 6.40 24.54 -8.08
C VAL A 104 7.35 25.56 -7.46
N LEU A 105 7.67 25.36 -6.19
CA LEU A 105 8.61 26.19 -5.44
C LEU A 105 9.87 25.40 -5.12
N GLU A 106 11.03 26.02 -5.31
CA GLU A 106 12.31 25.52 -4.82
C GLU A 106 12.58 26.20 -3.47
N ILE A 107 12.65 25.42 -2.39
CA ILE A 107 12.78 25.91 -1.01
C ILE A 107 14.11 25.43 -0.43
N ARG A 108 14.86 26.34 0.19
CA ARG A 108 16.11 26.01 0.89
C ARG A 108 15.80 25.25 2.18
N ASP A 109 16.51 24.14 2.40
CA ASP A 109 16.26 23.23 3.54
C ASP A 109 16.27 23.93 4.90
N ALA A 110 17.20 24.88 5.11
CA ALA A 110 17.31 25.62 6.38
C ALA A 110 16.06 26.47 6.71
N CYS A 111 15.17 26.74 5.75
CA CYS A 111 13.97 27.56 5.92
C CYS A 111 12.67 26.80 5.58
N ARG A 112 12.76 25.49 5.34
CA ARG A 112 11.66 24.65 4.85
C ARG A 112 10.37 24.82 5.64
N ALA A 113 10.40 24.56 6.95
CA ALA A 113 9.20 24.63 7.80
C ALA A 113 8.56 26.02 7.78
N ALA A 114 9.37 27.08 7.92
CA ALA A 114 8.86 28.45 7.94
C ALA A 114 8.18 28.87 6.63
N VAL A 115 8.72 28.44 5.47
CA VAL A 115 8.12 28.73 4.17
C VAL A 115 6.84 27.92 3.97
N VAL A 116 6.87 26.61 4.26
CA VAL A 116 5.71 25.73 4.09
C VAL A 116 4.55 26.17 4.98
N ASP A 117 4.81 26.52 6.25
CA ASP A 117 3.78 27.02 7.17
C ASP A 117 3.17 28.34 6.66
N ALA A 118 4.02 29.27 6.17
CA ALA A 118 3.56 30.55 5.66
C ALA A 118 2.73 30.41 4.37
N VAL A 119 3.13 29.51 3.46
CA VAL A 119 2.37 29.21 2.23
C VAL A 119 1.06 28.51 2.56
N SER A 120 1.07 27.54 3.47
CA SER A 120 -0.14 26.79 3.86
C SER A 120 -1.16 27.65 4.61
N ALA A 121 -0.73 28.74 5.24
CA ALA A 121 -1.62 29.70 5.88
C ALA A 121 -2.35 30.64 4.90
N LEU A 122 -1.98 30.64 3.62
CA LEU A 122 -2.62 31.49 2.61
C LEU A 122 -3.97 30.89 2.18
N GLY A 123 -5.03 31.68 2.26
CA GLY A 123 -6.40 31.18 2.06
C GLY A 123 -6.74 30.61 0.67
N ARG A 124 -5.93 30.88 -0.38
CA ARG A 124 -6.12 30.26 -1.72
C ARG A 124 -5.28 28.99 -1.93
N VAL A 125 -4.33 28.73 -1.03
CA VAL A 125 -3.53 27.49 -1.05
C VAL A 125 -4.34 26.40 -0.39
N ARG A 126 -4.47 25.27 -1.08
CA ARG A 126 -5.14 24.09 -0.57
C ARG A 126 -4.18 23.29 0.31
N ASP A 127 -2.99 22.99 -0.21
CA ASP A 127 -1.94 22.25 0.47
C ASP A 127 -0.58 22.40 -0.26
N VAL A 128 0.47 21.87 0.38
CA VAL A 128 1.84 21.87 -0.11
C VAL A 128 2.44 20.48 0.07
N HIS A 129 2.97 19.92 -1.02
CA HIS A 129 3.56 18.57 -1.06
C HIS A 129 4.98 18.63 -1.62
N ALA A 130 5.82 17.66 -1.27
CA ALA A 130 7.11 17.50 -1.96
C ALA A 130 6.86 17.05 -3.40
N ASP A 131 7.66 17.53 -4.35
CA ASP A 131 7.59 17.08 -5.75
C ASP A 131 8.20 15.68 -5.86
N ALA A 132 7.37 14.65 -5.89
CA ALA A 132 7.81 13.26 -5.86
C ALA A 132 8.41 12.84 -7.20
N SER A 133 9.43 11.98 -7.16
CA SER A 133 10.06 11.37 -8.35
C SER A 133 9.52 9.97 -8.61
N TYR A 134 9.52 9.55 -9.87
CA TYR A 134 9.07 8.22 -10.29
C TYR A 134 10.14 7.57 -11.15
N SER A 135 10.54 6.34 -10.82
CA SER A 135 11.43 5.54 -11.66
C SER A 135 10.67 4.38 -12.31
N ARG A 136 11.04 4.02 -13.55
CA ARG A 136 10.41 2.91 -14.27
C ARG A 136 11.25 1.63 -14.18
N GLY A 137 10.58 0.50 -13.90
CA GLY A 137 11.15 -0.85 -14.09
C GLY A 137 10.65 -1.48 -15.39
N VAL A 138 11.54 -1.70 -16.38
CA VAL A 138 11.19 -2.42 -17.62
C VAL A 138 11.80 -3.82 -17.61
N LEU A 139 10.97 -4.85 -17.76
CA LEU A 139 11.40 -6.23 -18.00
C LEU A 139 11.72 -6.41 -19.50
N SER A 140 13.01 -6.47 -19.85
CA SER A 140 13.43 -6.79 -21.23
C SER A 140 13.63 -8.30 -21.40
N ALA A 141 13.23 -8.83 -22.56
CA ALA A 141 13.33 -10.25 -22.92
C ALA A 141 14.77 -10.78 -23.10
N ASP A 142 15.78 -9.92 -23.03
CA ASP A 142 17.19 -10.24 -23.35
C ASP A 142 18.09 -10.52 -22.12
N ARG A 143 17.53 -10.76 -20.92
CA ARG A 143 18.36 -11.27 -19.82
C ARG A 143 18.67 -12.76 -20.06
N PRO A 144 19.95 -13.17 -20.17
CA PRO A 144 20.28 -14.58 -20.14
C PRO A 144 19.80 -15.14 -18.81
N ARG A 145 19.21 -16.35 -18.83
CA ARG A 145 18.87 -17.12 -17.63
C ARG A 145 20.08 -17.17 -16.70
N GLN A 146 20.16 -16.25 -15.74
CA GLN A 146 21.06 -16.40 -14.62
C GLN A 146 20.48 -17.54 -13.80
N GLN A 147 21.08 -18.72 -13.97
CA GLN A 147 21.00 -19.82 -13.02
C GLN A 147 21.65 -19.34 -11.70
N GLY A 148 20.94 -18.51 -10.95
CA GLY A 148 20.99 -18.59 -9.50
C GLY A 148 20.19 -19.83 -9.13
N LYS A 149 20.83 -20.81 -8.49
CA LYS A 149 20.17 -22.04 -8.02
C LYS A 149 19.07 -21.65 -7.03
N LEU A 150 17.84 -21.52 -7.51
CA LEU A 150 16.64 -21.52 -6.71
C LEU A 150 16.37 -22.98 -6.32
N PHE A 151 16.84 -23.39 -5.14
CA PHE A 151 16.33 -24.59 -4.50
C PHE A 151 14.99 -24.21 -3.86
N THR A 152 13.92 -24.30 -4.64
CA THR A 152 12.55 -24.40 -4.12
C THR A 152 11.91 -25.59 -4.82
N ALA A 153 12.35 -26.77 -4.40
CA ALA A 153 11.75 -28.04 -4.75
C ALA A 153 11.56 -28.83 -3.46
N MET A 154 10.32 -28.83 -2.94
CA MET A 154 9.71 -29.96 -2.22
C MET A 154 8.22 -29.89 -2.54
N SER A 155 7.77 -30.73 -3.49
CA SER A 155 7.09 -32.01 -3.21
C SER A 155 5.62 -31.81 -2.87
N PHE A 156 4.79 -31.68 -3.92
CA PHE A 156 3.41 -32.14 -3.86
C PHE A 156 3.39 -33.55 -4.45
N GLU A 157 3.32 -34.56 -3.58
CA GLU A 157 2.79 -35.88 -3.94
C GLU A 157 1.27 -35.77 -3.89
N GLY A 158 0.65 -35.87 -5.07
CA GLY A 158 -0.78 -35.98 -5.27
C GLY A 158 -1.01 -36.76 -6.55
N GLU A 159 -1.61 -37.94 -6.40
CA GLU A 159 -1.75 -39.00 -7.39
C GLU A 159 -2.41 -38.56 -8.71
N GLU A 160 -1.73 -38.76 -9.83
CA GLU A 160 -2.39 -39.02 -11.12
C GLU A 160 -1.88 -40.36 -11.67
N GLY A 161 -2.74 -41.37 -11.57
CA GLY A 161 -2.56 -42.68 -12.18
C GLY A 161 -3.22 -42.76 -13.56
N GLY A 162 -2.49 -43.37 -14.49
CA GLY A 162 -2.96 -43.86 -15.79
C GLY A 162 -2.64 -42.90 -16.94
N GLY A 163 -1.71 -43.16 -17.86
CA GLY A 163 -1.04 -44.39 -18.25
C GLY A 163 -1.18 -44.51 -19.77
N ASP A 164 -0.12 -44.26 -20.52
CA ASP A 164 0.08 -44.88 -21.83
C ASP A 164 1.58 -45.07 -22.09
N ARG A 165 1.93 -46.35 -22.27
CA ARG A 165 3.27 -46.85 -22.58
C ARG A 165 3.45 -46.85 -24.09
N GLU A 166 4.41 -46.09 -24.62
CA GLU A 166 5.02 -46.42 -25.91
C GLU A 166 6.29 -47.26 -25.69
N VAL A 167 6.21 -48.50 -26.20
CA VAL A 167 7.30 -49.46 -26.32
C VAL A 167 8.09 -49.14 -27.59
N GLY A 168 9.40 -48.93 -27.46
CA GLY A 168 10.31 -48.91 -28.60
C GLY A 168 11.15 -50.18 -28.66
N CYS A 169 11.09 -50.90 -29.80
CA CYS A 169 12.20 -51.70 -30.31
C CYS A 169 12.07 -51.99 -31.82
N SER A 170 12.97 -51.35 -32.59
CA SER A 170 13.77 -51.84 -33.73
C SER A 170 13.18 -52.80 -34.78
N THR A 171 13.23 -52.45 -36.07
CA THR A 171 14.25 -52.91 -37.07
C THR A 171 13.91 -52.52 -38.52
N ASP A 172 14.95 -52.11 -39.24
CA ASP A 172 15.29 -52.33 -40.67
C ASP A 172 14.50 -51.75 -41.88
N SER A 173 15.25 -50.91 -42.61
CA SER A 173 15.56 -50.98 -44.05
C SER A 173 14.77 -50.14 -45.09
N ASN A 174 15.55 -49.23 -45.70
CA ASN A 174 15.57 -48.74 -47.09
C ASN A 174 14.27 -48.42 -47.84
N ASN A 175 14.05 -47.13 -48.13
CA ASN A 175 14.17 -46.65 -49.52
C ASN A 175 14.28 -45.13 -49.65
N SER A 176 15.05 -44.71 -50.65
CA SER A 176 15.32 -43.34 -51.04
C SER A 176 14.10 -42.64 -51.65
N SER A 177 13.83 -41.40 -51.25
CA SER A 177 13.49 -40.33 -52.18
C SER A 177 13.61 -38.96 -51.50
N SER A 178 14.68 -38.26 -51.86
CA SER A 178 14.81 -36.81 -51.70
C SER A 178 13.67 -36.10 -52.44
N ALA A 179 12.87 -35.31 -51.73
CA ALA A 179 12.36 -33.99 -52.14
C ALA A 179 11.14 -33.61 -51.28
N GLY A 180 11.16 -32.39 -50.72
CA GLY A 180 9.93 -31.61 -50.64
C GLY A 180 9.28 -31.30 -49.28
N TRP A 181 9.94 -31.49 -48.13
CA TRP A 181 9.28 -31.21 -46.82
C TRP A 181 10.02 -30.22 -45.91
N ARG A 182 10.86 -29.34 -46.47
CA ARG A 182 11.27 -28.10 -45.80
C ARG A 182 10.47 -26.91 -46.36
N ARG A 183 9.18 -26.84 -46.04
CA ARG A 183 8.35 -25.61 -46.07
C ARG A 183 6.90 -25.95 -45.74
N LYS A 184 6.55 -25.97 -44.44
CA LYS A 184 5.23 -25.64 -43.85
C LYS A 184 5.19 -26.13 -42.39
N LEU A 185 6.02 -25.51 -41.56
CA LEU A 185 5.84 -25.50 -40.11
C LEU A 185 6.20 -24.10 -39.60
N LEU A 186 5.68 -23.10 -40.31
CA LEU A 186 5.44 -21.77 -39.76
C LEU A 186 4.01 -21.85 -39.24
N VAL A 187 3.86 -22.16 -37.96
CA VAL A 187 2.68 -21.69 -37.23
C VAL A 187 2.75 -20.17 -37.36
N GLN A 188 1.90 -19.60 -38.23
CA GLN A 188 1.62 -18.16 -38.18
C GLN A 188 1.22 -17.90 -36.73
N ARG A 189 2.10 -17.24 -35.95
CA ARG A 189 1.70 -16.69 -34.67
C ARG A 189 0.56 -15.74 -34.97
N SER A 190 -0.66 -16.14 -34.64
CA SER A 190 -1.86 -15.34 -34.84
C SER A 190 -1.64 -14.00 -34.16
N GLN A 191 -1.79 -12.92 -34.93
CA GLN A 191 -1.63 -11.56 -34.42
C GLN A 191 -2.64 -11.29 -33.31
N VAL A 192 -2.23 -10.50 -32.31
CA VAL A 192 -3.05 -10.19 -31.14
C VAL A 192 -4.36 -9.52 -31.55
N THR A 193 -4.33 -8.62 -32.53
CA THR A 193 -5.51 -7.99 -33.12
C THR A 193 -6.51 -8.99 -33.70
N SER A 194 -6.03 -9.99 -34.44
CA SER A 194 -6.85 -11.08 -34.99
C SER A 194 -7.42 -11.99 -33.89
N LEU A 195 -6.65 -12.27 -32.83
CA LEU A 195 -7.11 -13.05 -31.68
C LEU A 195 -8.29 -12.40 -30.94
N PHE A 196 -8.33 -11.07 -30.88
CA PHE A 196 -9.48 -10.32 -30.36
C PHE A 196 -10.56 -10.02 -31.41
N GLY A 197 -10.37 -10.42 -32.67
CA GLY A 197 -11.35 -10.22 -33.74
C GLY A 197 -11.49 -8.78 -34.24
N ALA A 198 -10.46 -7.95 -34.11
CA ALA A 198 -10.47 -6.53 -34.52
C ALA A 198 -10.84 -6.33 -36.01
N GLU A 199 -10.48 -7.29 -36.87
CA GLU A 199 -10.82 -7.30 -38.29
C GLU A 199 -12.33 -7.17 -38.56
N ARG A 200 -13.18 -7.69 -37.67
CA ARG A 200 -14.65 -7.58 -37.79
C ARG A 200 -15.16 -6.15 -37.62
N LEU A 201 -14.46 -5.33 -36.83
CA LEU A 201 -14.79 -3.92 -36.63
C LEU A 201 -14.16 -3.07 -37.74
N TRP A 202 -12.93 -3.38 -38.14
CA TRP A 202 -12.28 -2.74 -39.30
C TRP A 202 -13.11 -2.93 -40.59
N GLY A 203 -13.64 -4.13 -40.82
CA GLY A 203 -14.53 -4.44 -41.95
C GLY A 203 -15.85 -3.66 -41.92
N ARG A 204 -16.25 -3.11 -40.76
CA ARG A 204 -17.40 -2.20 -40.60
C ARG A 204 -17.02 -0.72 -40.69
N GLY A 205 -15.74 -0.40 -40.90
CA GLY A 205 -15.22 0.97 -41.02
C GLY A 205 -14.77 1.61 -39.71
N PHE A 206 -14.88 0.91 -38.57
CA PHE A 206 -14.37 1.40 -37.29
C PHE A 206 -12.87 1.13 -37.22
N THR A 207 -12.07 2.19 -37.06
CA THR A 207 -10.59 2.12 -37.13
C THR A 207 -9.91 3.04 -36.11
N GLY A 208 -10.68 3.65 -35.20
CA GLY A 208 -10.17 4.66 -34.27
C GLY A 208 -10.17 6.09 -34.80
N ARG A 209 -10.75 6.34 -35.98
CA ARG A 209 -10.76 7.67 -36.62
C ARG A 209 -11.41 8.73 -35.72
N LYS A 210 -10.80 9.92 -35.69
CA LYS A 210 -11.20 11.08 -34.86
C LYS A 210 -11.23 10.80 -33.35
N VAL A 211 -10.49 9.81 -32.88
CA VAL A 211 -10.29 9.58 -31.44
C VAL A 211 -8.95 10.18 -31.05
N LYS A 212 -8.94 11.05 -30.04
CA LYS A 212 -7.71 11.64 -29.51
C LYS A 212 -7.13 10.76 -28.41
N MET A 213 -5.95 10.20 -28.67
CA MET A 213 -5.28 9.29 -27.77
C MET A 213 -3.99 9.91 -27.22
N ALA A 214 -3.95 10.14 -25.91
CA ALA A 214 -2.76 10.61 -25.21
C ALA A 214 -1.93 9.44 -24.69
N ILE A 215 -0.67 9.37 -25.11
CA ILE A 215 0.28 8.33 -24.71
C ILE A 215 1.34 8.95 -23.81
N PHE A 216 1.28 8.63 -22.52
CA PHE A 216 2.22 9.10 -21.51
C PHE A 216 3.32 8.05 -21.35
N ASP A 217 4.48 8.29 -21.96
CA ASP A 217 5.59 7.33 -21.94
C ASP A 217 6.93 8.04 -22.24
N THR A 218 7.91 7.33 -22.80
CA THR A 218 9.25 7.83 -23.17
C THR A 218 9.25 8.65 -24.46
N GLY A 219 8.08 8.96 -25.02
CA GLY A 219 7.91 9.64 -26.30
C GLY A 219 7.71 8.69 -27.48
N ILE A 220 7.71 9.23 -28.69
CA ILE A 220 7.57 8.46 -29.95
C ILE A 220 8.54 9.02 -30.98
N ARG A 221 9.13 8.16 -31.81
CA ARG A 221 9.96 8.61 -32.94
C ARG A 221 9.12 9.24 -34.06
N ALA A 222 9.51 10.44 -34.50
CA ALA A 222 8.74 11.30 -35.42
C ALA A 222 8.44 10.65 -36.78
N ASP A 223 9.44 10.01 -37.37
CA ASP A 223 9.49 9.52 -38.75
C ASP A 223 9.29 8.01 -38.83
N HIS A 224 8.65 7.42 -37.82
CA HIS A 224 8.45 5.99 -37.76
C HIS A 224 7.38 5.52 -38.77
N PRO A 225 7.69 4.59 -39.69
CA PRO A 225 6.81 4.26 -40.81
C PRO A 225 5.48 3.62 -40.41
N HIS A 226 5.39 3.08 -39.18
CA HIS A 226 4.16 2.45 -38.70
C HIS A 226 3.08 3.46 -38.29
N PHE A 227 3.39 4.75 -38.15
CA PHE A 227 2.43 5.75 -37.66
C PHE A 227 2.07 6.75 -38.75
N ARG A 228 0.77 6.89 -39.00
CA ARG A 228 0.24 7.82 -40.01
C ARG A 228 -0.27 9.12 -39.43
N ASN A 229 -0.72 9.12 -38.18
CA ASN A 229 -1.56 10.19 -37.61
C ASN A 229 -1.03 10.70 -36.26
N ILE A 230 0.27 10.97 -36.19
CA ILE A 230 0.87 11.71 -35.07
C ILE A 230 0.46 13.17 -35.21
N LYS A 231 -0.40 13.65 -34.30
CA LYS A 231 -0.84 15.05 -34.26
C LYS A 231 0.11 15.92 -33.49
N GLU A 232 0.63 15.37 -32.39
CA GLU A 232 1.43 16.14 -31.44
C GLU A 232 2.48 15.29 -30.76
N ARG A 233 3.63 15.91 -30.49
CA ARG A 233 4.71 15.36 -29.67
C ARG A 233 5.17 16.46 -28.73
N THR A 234 4.97 16.27 -27.43
CA THR A 234 5.36 17.21 -26.39
C THR A 234 6.27 16.53 -25.38
N ASN A 235 7.10 17.35 -24.74
CA ASN A 235 8.00 16.89 -23.70
C ASN A 235 7.81 17.72 -22.45
N TRP A 236 7.60 17.01 -21.35
CA TRP A 236 7.33 17.54 -20.02
C TRP A 236 8.56 17.43 -19.11
N THR A 237 9.60 16.75 -19.59
CA THR A 237 10.88 16.59 -18.89
C THR A 237 11.81 17.77 -19.13
N ASN A 238 12.93 17.81 -18.41
CA ASN A 238 13.97 18.83 -18.59
C ASN A 238 14.98 18.52 -19.71
N GLU A 239 14.83 17.41 -20.43
CA GLU A 239 15.74 17.03 -21.53
C GLU A 239 15.32 17.68 -22.85
N ASP A 240 16.26 18.12 -23.70
CA ASP A 240 15.92 18.78 -24.97
C ASP A 240 15.72 17.77 -26.11
N THR A 241 14.73 16.89 -25.97
CA THR A 241 14.37 15.90 -27.00
C THR A 241 12.89 15.53 -26.96
N LEU A 242 12.30 15.38 -28.15
CA LEU A 242 10.96 14.82 -28.35
C LEU A 242 11.00 13.35 -28.78
N ASN A 243 12.17 12.85 -29.17
CA ASN A 243 12.35 11.49 -29.65
C ASN A 243 12.37 10.49 -28.50
N ASP A 244 11.79 9.32 -28.77
CA ASP A 244 11.95 8.16 -27.93
C ASP A 244 13.33 7.58 -28.15
N ASN A 245 14.19 7.61 -27.14
CA ASN A 245 15.53 7.00 -27.19
C ASN A 245 15.55 5.60 -26.51
N LEU A 246 14.49 5.26 -25.77
CA LEU A 246 14.36 3.99 -25.04
C LEU A 246 13.58 2.94 -25.86
N GLY A 247 12.63 3.39 -26.67
CA GLY A 247 11.83 2.55 -27.54
C GLY A 247 10.59 1.94 -26.88
N HIS A 248 10.25 2.30 -25.64
CA HIS A 248 9.06 1.79 -24.97
C HIS A 248 7.81 2.54 -25.47
N GLY A 249 7.81 3.86 -25.47
CA GLY A 249 6.67 4.65 -25.97
C GLY A 249 6.36 4.39 -27.44
N THR A 250 7.38 4.18 -28.27
CA THR A 250 7.22 3.75 -29.67
C THR A 250 6.54 2.38 -29.77
N PHE A 251 6.87 1.44 -28.88
CA PHE A 251 6.24 0.13 -28.85
C PHE A 251 4.77 0.21 -28.42
N VAL A 252 4.48 0.95 -27.35
CA VAL A 252 3.13 1.21 -26.82
C VAL A 252 2.25 1.83 -27.91
N ALA A 253 2.72 2.88 -28.57
CA ALA A 253 2.02 3.49 -29.69
C ALA A 253 1.81 2.52 -30.86
N GLY A 254 2.77 1.63 -31.12
CA GLY A 254 2.68 0.56 -32.11
C GLY A 254 1.52 -0.39 -31.85
N VAL A 255 1.37 -0.86 -30.62
CA VAL A 255 0.28 -1.76 -30.22
C VAL A 255 -1.09 -1.05 -30.34
N ILE A 256 -1.15 0.25 -30.05
CA ILE A 256 -2.40 1.02 -30.14
C ILE A 256 -2.77 1.30 -31.61
N ALA A 257 -1.87 1.86 -32.40
CA ALA A 257 -2.19 2.49 -33.69
C ALA A 257 -1.18 2.18 -34.83
N GLY A 258 -0.34 1.15 -34.68
CA GLY A 258 0.58 0.70 -35.72
C GLY A 258 -0.13 0.22 -36.99
N GLN A 259 0.44 0.50 -38.16
CA GLN A 259 -0.12 0.12 -39.45
C GLN A 259 0.64 -0.99 -40.17
N ASP A 260 1.77 -1.43 -39.59
CA ASP A 260 2.59 -2.46 -40.21
C ASP A 260 1.86 -3.81 -40.22
N ALA A 261 1.99 -4.53 -41.34
CA ALA A 261 1.30 -5.79 -41.52
C ALA A 261 1.86 -6.92 -40.63
N GLU A 262 3.10 -6.80 -40.13
CA GLU A 262 3.72 -7.77 -39.21
C GLU A 262 3.23 -7.54 -37.77
N CYS A 263 3.11 -6.28 -37.34
CA CYS A 263 2.60 -5.89 -36.02
C CYS A 263 1.52 -4.80 -36.09
N PRO A 264 0.30 -5.14 -36.54
CA PRO A 264 -0.80 -4.19 -36.62
C PRO A 264 -1.25 -3.77 -35.22
N GLY A 265 -1.52 -2.47 -35.06
CA GLY A 265 -2.21 -1.93 -33.90
C GLY A 265 -3.73 -2.08 -34.03
N PHE A 266 -4.45 -1.91 -32.91
CA PHE A 266 -5.91 -2.07 -32.87
C PHE A 266 -6.68 -0.94 -33.56
N ALA A 267 -6.18 0.30 -33.47
CA ALA A 267 -6.85 1.52 -33.88
C ALA A 267 -5.94 2.37 -34.80
N PRO A 268 -5.69 1.94 -36.05
CA PRO A 268 -4.67 2.52 -36.93
C PRO A 268 -4.95 3.96 -37.41
N ASP A 269 -6.19 4.45 -37.33
CA ASP A 269 -6.59 5.80 -37.75
C ASP A 269 -6.73 6.78 -36.56
N THR A 270 -6.40 6.36 -35.33
CA THR A 270 -6.44 7.20 -34.12
C THR A 270 -5.44 8.35 -34.17
N GLU A 271 -5.82 9.49 -33.59
CA GLU A 271 -4.97 10.68 -33.48
C GLU A 271 -4.03 10.52 -32.29
N ILE A 272 -2.73 10.40 -32.56
CA ILE A 272 -1.72 10.13 -31.53
C ILE A 272 -1.18 11.46 -31.00
N TYR A 273 -1.33 11.65 -29.69
CA TYR A 273 -0.73 12.73 -28.91
C TYR A 273 0.32 12.11 -27.97
N ALA A 274 1.61 12.30 -28.31
CA ALA A 274 2.71 11.66 -27.60
C ALA A 274 3.26 12.59 -26.53
N PHE A 275 3.02 12.26 -25.25
CA PHE A 275 3.49 13.05 -24.12
C PHE A 275 4.69 12.34 -23.49
N ARG A 276 5.88 12.88 -23.73
CA ARG A 276 7.10 12.41 -23.09
C ARG A 276 7.14 12.95 -21.67
N VAL A 277 6.94 12.05 -20.71
CA VAL A 277 6.98 12.36 -19.27
C VAL A 277 8.15 11.68 -18.55
N PHE A 278 8.87 10.79 -19.23
CA PHE A 278 10.07 10.13 -18.70
C PHE A 278 11.33 10.60 -19.41
N THR A 279 12.38 10.80 -18.63
CA THR A 279 13.73 11.02 -19.13
C THR A 279 14.35 9.74 -19.70
N ASP A 280 15.50 9.86 -20.35
CA ASP A 280 16.25 8.68 -20.82
C ASP A 280 16.80 7.84 -19.64
N ALA A 281 16.94 8.46 -18.46
CA ALA A 281 17.23 7.79 -17.19
C ALA A 281 15.97 7.11 -16.58
N GLN A 282 14.82 7.14 -17.25
CA GLN A 282 13.54 6.60 -16.78
C GLN A 282 13.02 7.24 -15.49
N ILE A 283 13.31 8.53 -15.29
CA ILE A 283 12.83 9.33 -14.16
C ILE A 283 11.70 10.25 -14.64
N SER A 284 10.66 10.40 -13.82
CA SER A 284 9.60 11.41 -13.95
C SER A 284 9.38 12.13 -12.62
N TYR A 285 8.62 13.23 -12.62
CA TYR A 285 8.21 13.94 -11.41
C TYR A 285 6.70 14.17 -11.39
N THR A 286 6.12 14.26 -10.20
CA THR A 286 4.70 14.59 -9.98
C THR A 286 4.31 15.84 -10.75
N SER A 287 5.09 16.91 -10.61
CA SER A 287 4.83 18.18 -11.30
C SER A 287 4.72 18.04 -12.83
N TRP A 288 5.49 17.14 -13.44
CA TRP A 288 5.42 16.88 -14.89
C TRP A 288 4.12 16.16 -15.28
N PHE A 289 3.66 15.22 -14.45
CA PHE A 289 2.36 14.58 -14.65
C PHE A 289 1.22 15.59 -14.49
N LEU A 290 1.27 16.44 -13.46
CA LEU A 290 0.25 17.46 -13.23
C LEU A 290 0.13 18.43 -14.42
N ASP A 291 1.27 18.88 -14.97
CA ASP A 291 1.29 19.72 -16.18
C ASP A 291 0.67 19.00 -17.39
N ALA A 292 1.12 17.77 -17.64
CA ALA A 292 0.66 16.97 -18.77
C ALA A 292 -0.84 16.61 -18.65
N PHE A 293 -1.34 16.37 -17.43
CA PHE A 293 -2.75 16.13 -17.16
C PHE A 293 -3.59 17.40 -17.34
N ASN A 294 -3.15 18.55 -16.82
CA ASN A 294 -3.82 19.83 -17.05
C ASN A 294 -3.91 20.14 -18.56
N TYR A 295 -2.85 19.86 -19.32
CA TYR A 295 -2.85 20.01 -20.77
C TYR A 295 -3.78 19.02 -21.48
N ALA A 296 -3.83 17.74 -21.04
CA ALA A 296 -4.77 16.74 -21.58
C ALA A 296 -6.23 17.15 -21.37
N ILE A 297 -6.54 17.72 -20.21
CA ILE A 297 -7.86 18.28 -19.88
C ILE A 297 -8.17 19.47 -20.80
N ALA A 298 -7.25 20.44 -20.88
CA ALA A 298 -7.44 21.66 -21.68
C ALA A 298 -7.60 21.38 -23.18
N THR A 299 -6.93 20.36 -23.71
CA THR A 299 -7.01 19.95 -25.12
C THR A 299 -8.16 18.98 -25.42
N GLY A 300 -8.88 18.52 -24.40
CA GLY A 300 -10.03 17.64 -24.49
C GLY A 300 -9.68 16.30 -25.14
N MET A 301 -8.71 15.58 -24.57
CA MET A 301 -8.36 14.21 -24.98
C MET A 301 -9.51 13.22 -24.69
N ASP A 302 -9.65 12.16 -25.49
CA ASP A 302 -10.70 11.15 -25.27
C ASP A 302 -10.20 10.00 -24.39
N VAL A 303 -8.98 9.52 -24.67
CA VAL A 303 -8.39 8.34 -24.04
C VAL A 303 -6.95 8.64 -23.65
N LEU A 304 -6.54 8.15 -22.48
CA LEU A 304 -5.19 8.26 -21.95
C LEU A 304 -4.66 6.87 -21.59
N ASN A 305 -3.46 6.53 -22.07
CA ASN A 305 -2.76 5.31 -21.67
C ASN A 305 -1.54 5.67 -20.84
N LEU A 306 -1.48 5.05 -19.66
CA LEU A 306 -0.36 5.17 -18.74
C LEU A 306 0.19 3.77 -18.45
N SER A 307 1.20 3.35 -19.20
CA SER A 307 1.80 2.01 -19.07
C SER A 307 2.89 1.96 -18.01
N ILE A 308 2.60 2.55 -16.85
CA ILE A 308 3.43 2.58 -15.67
C ILE A 308 2.57 2.30 -14.44
N GLY A 309 3.22 1.90 -13.36
CA GLY A 309 2.64 1.95 -12.04
C GLY A 309 3.74 1.79 -11.00
N GLY A 310 3.56 2.47 -9.86
CA GLY A 310 4.43 2.33 -8.69
C GLY A 310 3.63 1.94 -7.46
N PRO A 311 4.31 1.55 -6.38
CA PRO A 311 3.69 1.32 -5.07
C PRO A 311 3.30 2.65 -4.40
N ASP A 312 3.39 3.80 -5.06
CA ASP A 312 3.22 5.10 -4.43
C ASP A 312 1.83 5.69 -4.72
N TYR A 313 0.92 5.39 -3.82
CA TYR A 313 -0.45 5.90 -3.70
C TYR A 313 -0.53 7.07 -2.70
N LEU A 314 0.60 7.47 -2.12
CA LEU A 314 0.70 8.57 -1.14
C LEU A 314 0.93 9.93 -1.81
N ASP A 315 1.27 9.96 -3.10
CA ASP A 315 1.26 11.19 -3.90
C ASP A 315 -0.18 11.66 -4.16
N LEU A 316 -0.77 12.25 -3.12
CA LEU A 316 -2.12 12.81 -3.14
C LEU A 316 -2.31 13.82 -4.29
N PRO A 317 -1.36 14.72 -4.61
CA PRO A 317 -1.41 15.52 -5.84
C PRO A 317 -1.66 14.72 -7.11
N PHE A 318 -0.93 13.63 -7.32
CA PHE A 318 -1.09 12.77 -8.50
C PHE A 318 -2.45 12.06 -8.50
N VAL A 319 -2.84 11.43 -7.39
CA VAL A 319 -4.09 10.66 -7.28
C VAL A 319 -5.32 11.54 -7.48
N GLU A 320 -5.37 12.71 -6.82
CA GLU A 320 -6.51 13.63 -7.00
C GLU A 320 -6.57 14.19 -8.43
N LYS A 321 -5.42 14.40 -9.07
CA LYS A 321 -5.39 14.83 -10.47
C LYS A 321 -5.90 13.74 -11.41
N VAL A 322 -5.67 12.45 -11.09
CA VAL A 322 -6.29 11.33 -11.82
C VAL A 322 -7.82 11.39 -11.70
N TRP A 323 -8.36 11.64 -10.51
CA TRP A 323 -9.81 11.80 -10.33
C TRP A 323 -10.36 12.97 -11.15
N GLU A 324 -9.70 14.13 -11.11
CA GLU A 324 -10.08 15.29 -11.91
C GLU A 324 -10.01 15.01 -13.42
N LEU A 325 -8.96 14.32 -13.87
CA LEU A 325 -8.79 13.94 -15.27
C LEU A 325 -9.96 13.06 -15.73
N THR A 326 -10.30 12.03 -14.95
CA THR A 326 -11.45 11.18 -15.29
C THR A 326 -12.76 11.96 -15.22
N ALA A 327 -12.95 12.87 -14.26
CA ALA A 327 -14.13 13.73 -14.14
C ALA A 327 -14.37 14.60 -15.39
N ASN A 328 -13.31 14.92 -16.14
CA ASN A 328 -13.36 15.62 -17.43
C ASN A 328 -13.64 14.70 -18.64
N ASN A 329 -14.23 13.52 -18.42
CA ASN A 329 -14.59 12.49 -19.41
C ASN A 329 -13.39 11.83 -20.12
N ILE A 330 -12.18 11.91 -19.57
CA ILE A 330 -11.00 11.26 -20.15
C ILE A 330 -10.94 9.81 -19.66
N ILE A 331 -10.98 8.85 -20.58
CA ILE A 331 -10.92 7.42 -20.25
C ILE A 331 -9.45 7.04 -20.01
N MET A 332 -9.12 6.68 -18.77
CA MET A 332 -7.75 6.30 -18.40
C MET A 332 -7.58 4.78 -18.35
N VAL A 333 -6.55 4.27 -19.03
CA VAL A 333 -6.15 2.86 -19.03
C VAL A 333 -4.74 2.75 -18.47
N SER A 334 -4.55 1.89 -17.47
CA SER A 334 -3.26 1.71 -16.80
C SER A 334 -2.92 0.24 -16.55
N ALA A 335 -1.63 -0.06 -16.45
CA ALA A 335 -1.11 -1.39 -16.19
C ALA A 335 -1.17 -1.72 -14.69
N ILE A 336 -1.63 -2.92 -14.32
CA ILE A 336 -1.82 -3.29 -12.90
C ILE A 336 -0.51 -3.46 -12.10
N GLY A 337 0.63 -3.57 -12.77
CA GLY A 337 1.94 -3.84 -12.13
C GLY A 337 2.57 -5.14 -12.61
N ASN A 338 3.88 -5.29 -12.35
CA ASN A 338 4.67 -6.47 -12.76
C ASN A 338 5.26 -7.24 -11.56
N ASP A 339 4.70 -7.01 -10.37
CA ASP A 339 5.24 -7.46 -9.08
C ASP A 339 4.58 -8.78 -8.63
N GLY A 340 3.82 -9.43 -9.52
CA GLY A 340 3.32 -10.78 -9.33
C GLY A 340 4.45 -11.84 -9.29
N PRO A 341 4.18 -13.05 -8.78
CA PRO A 341 2.85 -13.63 -8.53
C PRO A 341 2.29 -13.38 -7.12
N LEU A 342 2.96 -12.55 -6.32
CA LEU A 342 2.55 -12.28 -4.95
C LEU A 342 1.21 -11.52 -4.90
N TYR A 343 0.41 -11.77 -3.87
CA TYR A 343 -0.82 -11.03 -3.60
C TYR A 343 -0.49 -9.70 -2.89
N GLY A 344 -1.36 -8.70 -3.09
CA GLY A 344 -1.16 -7.37 -2.51
C GLY A 344 -0.16 -6.50 -3.29
N THR A 345 -0.01 -6.76 -4.60
CA THR A 345 1.05 -6.16 -5.44
C THR A 345 0.52 -5.18 -6.49
N LEU A 346 -0.70 -4.67 -6.31
CA LEU A 346 -1.34 -3.77 -7.27
C LEU A 346 -0.66 -2.39 -7.25
N ASN A 347 -0.38 -1.84 -8.43
CA ASN A 347 0.30 -0.56 -8.56
C ASN A 347 -0.67 0.60 -8.87
N ASN A 348 -0.36 1.78 -8.34
CA ASN A 348 -1.05 3.04 -8.64
C ASN A 348 -0.62 3.58 -10.02
N PRO A 349 -1.53 4.13 -10.84
CA PRO A 349 -2.96 4.40 -10.60
C PRO A 349 -3.91 3.30 -11.10
N ALA A 350 -3.43 2.12 -11.47
CA ALA A 350 -4.29 1.06 -11.99
C ALA A 350 -5.20 0.44 -10.91
N ASP A 351 -4.84 0.59 -9.64
CA ASP A 351 -5.65 0.25 -8.46
C ASP A 351 -6.84 1.20 -8.24
N GLN A 352 -6.82 2.41 -8.82
CA GLN A 352 -7.88 3.41 -8.68
C GLN A 352 -9.18 2.96 -9.36
N SER A 353 -10.31 3.33 -8.75
CA SER A 353 -11.63 2.82 -9.17
C SER A 353 -12.11 3.37 -10.50
N ASP A 354 -11.79 4.61 -10.84
CA ASP A 354 -12.17 5.20 -12.13
C ASP A 354 -11.21 4.82 -13.27
N VAL A 355 -10.02 4.29 -12.95
CA VAL A 355 -9.01 3.86 -13.93
C VAL A 355 -9.27 2.42 -14.36
N ILE A 356 -9.22 2.14 -15.66
CA ILE A 356 -9.29 0.77 -16.19
C ILE A 356 -7.92 0.11 -15.95
N GLY A 357 -7.84 -0.70 -14.90
CA GLY A 357 -6.65 -1.44 -14.50
C GLY A 357 -6.56 -2.78 -15.24
N VAL A 358 -5.45 -2.99 -15.93
CA VAL A 358 -5.27 -4.12 -16.85
C VAL A 358 -4.22 -5.10 -16.34
N GLY A 359 -4.65 -6.34 -16.12
CA GLY A 359 -3.75 -7.48 -15.84
C GLY A 359 -3.29 -8.21 -17.10
N GLY A 360 -2.29 -9.08 -16.93
CA GLY A 360 -1.61 -9.74 -18.03
C GLY A 360 -1.85 -11.25 -18.10
N ILE A 361 -2.09 -11.76 -19.31
CA ILE A 361 -2.17 -13.20 -19.62
C ILE A 361 -1.22 -13.60 -20.75
N ASP A 362 -0.89 -14.89 -20.82
CA ASP A 362 -0.21 -15.48 -21.97
C ASP A 362 -1.19 -15.93 -23.08
N TYR A 363 -0.64 -16.38 -24.22
CA TYR A 363 -1.45 -16.87 -25.35
C TYR A 363 -2.25 -18.15 -25.05
N ASN A 364 -1.98 -18.85 -23.94
CA ASN A 364 -2.74 -20.00 -23.48
C ASN A 364 -3.87 -19.60 -22.52
N ASN A 365 -4.08 -18.30 -22.29
CA ASN A 365 -5.00 -17.74 -21.31
C ASN A 365 -4.66 -18.07 -19.85
N HIS A 366 -3.39 -18.31 -19.52
CA HIS A 366 -2.94 -18.34 -18.14
C HIS A 366 -2.55 -16.93 -17.68
N ILE A 367 -2.81 -16.60 -16.40
CA ILE A 367 -2.30 -15.37 -15.79
C ILE A 367 -0.78 -15.37 -15.90
N ALA A 368 -0.23 -14.28 -16.44
CA ALA A 368 1.22 -14.13 -16.54
C ALA A 368 1.80 -14.08 -15.11
N SER A 369 2.90 -14.78 -14.87
CA SER A 369 3.48 -14.88 -13.51
C SER A 369 3.79 -13.50 -12.92
N PHE A 370 4.30 -12.58 -13.74
CA PHE A 370 4.59 -11.20 -13.33
C PHE A 370 3.34 -10.34 -13.13
N SER A 371 2.15 -10.73 -13.59
CA SER A 371 0.96 -9.89 -13.42
C SER A 371 0.65 -9.75 -11.93
N SER A 372 0.66 -8.50 -11.46
CA SER A 372 0.22 -8.15 -10.11
C SER A 372 -1.22 -8.60 -9.88
N ARG A 373 -1.52 -8.99 -8.64
CA ARG A 373 -2.80 -9.58 -8.24
C ARG A 373 -3.10 -9.32 -6.77
N GLY A 374 -4.36 -9.53 -6.39
CA GLY A 374 -4.87 -9.27 -5.05
C GLY A 374 -5.95 -8.21 -5.05
N MET A 375 -6.45 -7.90 -3.85
CA MET A 375 -7.39 -6.80 -3.65
C MET A 375 -6.66 -5.46 -3.50
N THR A 376 -7.38 -4.36 -3.62
CA THR A 376 -6.83 -3.03 -3.30
C THR A 376 -6.35 -2.98 -1.86
N THR A 377 -5.05 -2.76 -1.68
CA THR A 377 -4.37 -2.79 -0.38
C THR A 377 -4.68 -1.57 0.47
N TRP A 378 -4.97 -0.42 -0.17
CA TRP A 378 -5.32 0.82 0.53
C TRP A 378 -6.64 0.76 1.30
N GLU A 379 -7.51 -0.19 0.97
CA GLU A 379 -8.80 -0.41 1.64
C GLU A 379 -8.71 -1.49 2.74
N LEU A 380 -7.61 -2.26 2.81
CA LEU A 380 -7.42 -3.31 3.83
C LEU A 380 -7.50 -2.81 5.28
N PRO A 381 -7.04 -1.60 5.64
CA PRO A 381 -7.24 -1.07 6.99
C PRO A 381 -8.71 -0.95 7.41
N HIS A 382 -9.65 -0.97 6.44
CA HIS A 382 -11.10 -0.95 6.68
C HIS A 382 -11.75 -2.34 6.54
N GLY A 383 -10.94 -3.40 6.52
CA GLY A 383 -11.35 -4.79 6.50
C GLY A 383 -10.99 -5.51 5.21
N TYR A 384 -11.44 -5.03 4.05
CA TYR A 384 -11.26 -5.73 2.76
C TYR A 384 -11.06 -4.77 1.60
N GLY A 385 -10.25 -5.18 0.63
CA GLY A 385 -10.10 -4.46 -0.64
C GLY A 385 -11.17 -4.81 -1.69
N ARG A 386 -11.24 -3.96 -2.72
CA ARG A 386 -12.06 -4.18 -3.92
C ARG A 386 -11.36 -5.03 -4.97
N VAL A 387 -12.15 -5.53 -5.91
CA VAL A 387 -11.67 -6.39 -7.00
C VAL A 387 -10.88 -5.58 -8.02
N LYS A 388 -9.61 -5.98 -8.20
CA LYS A 388 -8.70 -5.54 -9.27
C LYS A 388 -7.84 -6.74 -9.72
N PRO A 389 -7.29 -6.77 -10.95
CA PRO A 389 -7.54 -5.83 -12.06
C PRO A 389 -9.00 -5.80 -12.49
N ASP A 390 -9.41 -4.83 -13.33
CA ASP A 390 -10.78 -4.82 -13.88
C ASP A 390 -10.95 -5.93 -14.93
N VAL A 391 -9.94 -6.09 -15.80
CA VAL A 391 -9.90 -7.05 -16.92
C VAL A 391 -8.47 -7.49 -17.19
N VAL A 392 -8.29 -8.58 -17.95
CA VAL A 392 -6.98 -9.04 -18.42
C VAL A 392 -6.85 -9.06 -19.94
N ALA A 393 -5.64 -8.88 -20.43
CA ALA A 393 -5.30 -8.93 -21.86
C ALA A 393 -3.94 -9.61 -22.09
N TYR A 394 -3.67 -10.01 -23.34
CA TYR A 394 -2.39 -10.64 -23.69
C TYR A 394 -1.22 -9.70 -23.39
N SER A 395 -0.25 -10.19 -22.63
CA SER A 395 0.86 -9.41 -22.08
C SER A 395 2.22 -10.06 -22.28
N ARG A 396 2.27 -11.30 -22.78
CA ARG A 396 3.50 -12.08 -22.97
C ARG A 396 3.82 -12.21 -24.46
N ASP A 397 5.06 -11.89 -24.82
CA ASP A 397 5.59 -12.00 -26.18
C ASP A 397 4.69 -11.31 -27.23
N ILE A 398 4.24 -10.11 -26.89
CA ILE A 398 3.39 -9.28 -27.75
C ILE A 398 4.27 -8.52 -28.72
N MET A 399 3.89 -8.57 -29.99
CA MET A 399 4.61 -7.91 -31.06
C MET A 399 4.13 -6.46 -31.22
N GLY A 400 5.06 -5.51 -31.35
CA GLY A 400 4.78 -4.09 -31.52
C GLY A 400 5.95 -3.36 -32.19
N SER A 401 5.82 -2.06 -32.42
CA SER A 401 6.82 -1.28 -33.16
C SER A 401 8.17 -1.21 -32.44
N LYS A 402 9.26 -1.41 -33.19
CA LYS A 402 10.63 -1.20 -32.71
C LYS A 402 11.04 0.25 -32.95
N ILE A 403 11.82 0.85 -32.05
CA ILE A 403 12.34 2.23 -32.20
C ILE A 403 13.00 2.52 -33.56
N SER A 404 13.69 1.53 -34.13
CA SER A 404 14.28 1.59 -35.47
C SER A 404 13.20 1.43 -36.54
N THR A 405 13.28 0.41 -37.38
CA THR A 405 12.19 -0.01 -38.26
C THR A 405 11.80 -1.45 -37.94
N GLY A 406 10.58 -1.85 -38.29
CA GLY A 406 10.05 -3.19 -38.08
C GLY A 406 9.49 -3.42 -36.68
N CYS A 407 9.27 -4.68 -36.33
CA CYS A 407 8.61 -5.08 -35.11
C CYS A 407 9.57 -5.68 -34.08
N LYS A 408 9.23 -5.57 -32.79
CA LYS A 408 9.90 -6.25 -31.68
C LYS A 408 8.85 -6.89 -30.76
N THR A 409 9.28 -7.83 -29.93
CA THR A 409 8.42 -8.46 -28.91
C THR A 409 8.78 -7.99 -27.51
N LEU A 410 7.78 -7.63 -26.70
CA LEU A 410 7.94 -7.32 -25.28
C LEU A 410 6.94 -8.10 -24.43
N SER A 411 7.24 -8.21 -23.14
CA SER A 411 6.35 -8.80 -22.13
C SER A 411 6.20 -7.84 -20.94
N GLY A 412 5.01 -7.80 -20.36
CA GLY A 412 4.69 -6.98 -19.19
C GLY A 412 3.23 -6.52 -19.19
N THR A 413 2.69 -6.15 -18.03
CA THR A 413 1.37 -5.49 -17.96
C THR A 413 1.40 -4.09 -18.61
N SER A 414 2.58 -3.48 -18.69
CA SER A 414 2.86 -2.30 -19.53
C SER A 414 2.64 -2.55 -21.03
N VAL A 415 2.49 -3.81 -21.44
CA VAL A 415 2.11 -4.22 -22.80
C VAL A 415 0.63 -4.61 -22.89
N ALA A 416 0.04 -5.15 -21.83
CA ALA A 416 -1.40 -5.41 -21.76
C ALA A 416 -2.22 -4.11 -21.79
N SER A 417 -1.77 -3.10 -21.04
CA SER A 417 -2.38 -1.76 -20.98
C SER A 417 -2.61 -1.14 -22.37
N PRO A 418 -1.63 -1.06 -23.29
CA PRO A 418 -1.86 -0.54 -24.64
C PRO A 418 -2.70 -1.45 -25.55
N VAL A 419 -2.72 -2.77 -25.32
CA VAL A 419 -3.68 -3.66 -26.01
C VAL A 419 -5.11 -3.21 -25.69
N VAL A 420 -5.40 -2.97 -24.41
CA VAL A 420 -6.72 -2.49 -23.97
C VAL A 420 -6.97 -1.06 -24.42
N ALA A 421 -5.98 -0.17 -24.36
CA ALA A 421 -6.13 1.20 -24.84
C ALA A 421 -6.46 1.25 -26.35
N GLY A 422 -5.82 0.40 -27.15
CA GLY A 422 -6.15 0.24 -28.57
C GLY A 422 -7.58 -0.28 -28.80
N VAL A 423 -8.01 -1.28 -28.02
CA VAL A 423 -9.40 -1.76 -28.01
C VAL A 423 -10.37 -0.62 -27.64
N VAL A 424 -10.06 0.17 -26.60
CA VAL A 424 -10.87 1.32 -26.18
C VAL A 424 -10.94 2.36 -27.30
N CYS A 425 -9.84 2.74 -27.95
CA CYS A 425 -9.87 3.67 -29.09
C CYS A 425 -10.76 3.15 -30.24
N LEU A 426 -10.71 1.85 -30.51
CA LEU A 426 -11.56 1.23 -31.53
C LEU A 426 -13.04 1.30 -31.12
N LEU A 427 -13.37 0.96 -29.87
CA LEU A 427 -14.73 1.03 -29.32
C LEU A 427 -15.27 2.47 -29.24
N VAL A 428 -14.44 3.45 -28.90
CA VAL A 428 -14.81 4.88 -28.91
C VAL A 428 -15.20 5.34 -30.31
N SER A 429 -14.56 4.78 -31.36
CA SER A 429 -14.90 5.09 -32.76
C SER A 429 -16.24 4.51 -33.23
N VAL A 430 -16.84 3.59 -32.47
CA VAL A 430 -18.17 3.02 -32.76
C VAL A 430 -19.27 4.06 -32.60
N ILE A 431 -19.10 4.96 -31.63
CA ILE A 431 -20.08 5.99 -31.32
C ILE A 431 -19.78 7.24 -32.16
N PRO A 432 -20.78 7.78 -32.90
CA PRO A 432 -20.63 9.01 -33.67
C PRO A 432 -20.07 10.14 -32.81
N GLU A 433 -19.22 10.98 -33.42
CA GLU A 433 -18.53 12.08 -32.74
C GLU A 433 -19.49 13.02 -32.00
N GLU A 434 -20.63 13.35 -32.63
CA GLU A 434 -21.67 14.22 -32.05
C GLU A 434 -22.32 13.67 -30.77
N HIS A 435 -22.36 12.34 -30.59
CA HIS A 435 -22.97 11.66 -29.44
C HIS A 435 -21.92 11.11 -28.48
N ARG A 436 -20.63 11.23 -28.80
CA ARG A 436 -19.56 10.61 -28.01
C ARG A 436 -19.56 11.13 -26.57
N LYS A 437 -19.63 12.44 -26.37
CA LYS A 437 -19.59 13.06 -25.04
C LYS A 437 -20.86 12.89 -24.21
N SER A 438 -21.99 12.53 -24.83
CA SER A 438 -23.24 12.29 -24.10
C SER A 438 -23.38 10.85 -23.59
N ILE A 439 -22.67 9.90 -24.23
CA ILE A 439 -22.74 8.46 -23.93
C ILE A 439 -21.45 7.96 -23.28
N LEU A 440 -20.29 8.28 -23.86
CA LEU A 440 -18.99 7.79 -23.38
C LEU A 440 -18.46 8.64 -22.25
N ASN A 441 -18.11 7.94 -21.19
CA ASN A 441 -17.39 8.42 -20.03
C ASN A 441 -16.59 7.22 -19.46
N PRO A 442 -15.71 7.43 -18.47
CA PRO A 442 -14.93 6.36 -17.85
C PRO A 442 -15.78 5.18 -17.33
N ALA A 443 -16.90 5.46 -16.65
CA ALA A 443 -17.79 4.40 -16.16
C ALA A 443 -18.45 3.60 -17.30
N THR A 444 -19.02 4.26 -18.31
CA THR A 444 -19.65 3.58 -19.46
C THR A 444 -18.68 2.65 -20.18
N MET A 445 -17.45 3.11 -20.44
CA MET A 445 -16.44 2.26 -21.09
C MET A 445 -16.06 1.09 -20.19
N LYS A 446 -15.82 1.35 -18.89
CA LYS A 446 -15.52 0.29 -17.93
C LYS A 446 -16.65 -0.75 -17.85
N GLN A 447 -17.91 -0.32 -17.79
CA GLN A 447 -19.09 -1.19 -17.81
C GLN A 447 -19.11 -2.11 -19.03
N ALA A 448 -18.88 -1.56 -20.23
CA ALA A 448 -18.84 -2.36 -21.45
C ALA A 448 -17.69 -3.39 -21.48
N LEU A 449 -16.53 -3.05 -20.89
CA LEU A 449 -15.39 -3.96 -20.80
C LEU A 449 -15.62 -5.06 -19.77
N VAL A 450 -16.07 -4.73 -18.55
CA VAL A 450 -16.27 -5.73 -17.49
C VAL A 450 -17.47 -6.63 -17.73
N GLU A 451 -18.57 -6.10 -18.27
CA GLU A 451 -19.75 -6.91 -18.61
C GLU A 451 -19.53 -7.76 -19.86
N GLY A 452 -18.69 -7.30 -20.80
CA GLY A 452 -18.35 -8.04 -22.01
C GLY A 452 -17.25 -9.08 -21.81
N ALA A 453 -16.47 -9.00 -20.73
CA ALA A 453 -15.32 -9.87 -20.51
C ALA A 453 -15.69 -11.36 -20.39
N SER A 454 -14.82 -12.21 -20.92
CA SER A 454 -14.91 -13.65 -20.83
C SER A 454 -14.07 -14.18 -19.67
N ARG A 455 -14.73 -14.78 -18.67
CA ARG A 455 -14.07 -15.42 -17.53
C ARG A 455 -13.13 -16.55 -18.00
N LEU A 456 -11.96 -16.61 -17.38
CA LEU A 456 -10.96 -17.66 -17.53
C LEU A 456 -11.20 -18.76 -16.49
N SER A 457 -11.00 -20.01 -16.87
CA SER A 457 -11.08 -21.16 -15.96
C SER A 457 -9.80 -21.28 -15.15
N GLY A 458 -9.91 -21.32 -13.81
CA GLY A 458 -8.78 -21.56 -12.89
C GLY A 458 -8.41 -20.35 -12.02
N PRO A 459 -8.13 -19.17 -12.58
CA PRO A 459 -7.80 -17.99 -11.78
C PRO A 459 -9.00 -17.46 -10.98
N ASN A 460 -8.75 -16.80 -9.85
CA ASN A 460 -9.81 -16.12 -9.09
C ASN A 460 -10.00 -14.65 -9.51
N MET A 461 -11.09 -14.02 -9.06
CA MET A 461 -11.45 -12.65 -9.45
C MET A 461 -10.38 -11.59 -9.10
N TYR A 462 -9.54 -11.84 -8.09
CA TYR A 462 -8.43 -10.96 -7.72
C TYR A 462 -7.17 -11.17 -8.59
N GLU A 463 -7.20 -12.12 -9.53
CA GLU A 463 -6.15 -12.34 -10.52
C GLU A 463 -6.60 -11.92 -11.92
N GLN A 464 -7.85 -12.22 -12.27
CA GLN A 464 -8.39 -11.99 -13.62
C GLN A 464 -9.40 -10.84 -13.73
N GLY A 465 -9.88 -10.28 -12.62
CA GLY A 465 -10.98 -9.33 -12.63
C GLY A 465 -12.26 -9.94 -13.19
N ALA A 466 -12.88 -9.25 -14.15
CA ALA A 466 -14.01 -9.77 -14.91
C ALA A 466 -13.63 -10.87 -15.93
N GLY A 467 -12.34 -11.04 -16.21
CA GLY A 467 -11.80 -11.98 -17.20
C GLY A 467 -11.11 -11.30 -18.37
N LYS A 468 -10.86 -12.10 -19.43
CA LYS A 468 -10.23 -11.62 -20.65
C LYS A 468 -11.20 -10.77 -21.44
N ILE A 469 -10.75 -9.62 -21.95
CA ILE A 469 -11.57 -8.75 -22.81
C ILE A 469 -12.14 -9.52 -24.01
N ASP A 470 -13.41 -9.31 -24.29
CA ASP A 470 -14.06 -9.71 -25.54
C ASP A 470 -14.51 -8.44 -26.29
N LEU A 471 -13.74 -8.07 -27.31
CA LEU A 471 -13.98 -6.87 -28.12
C LEU A 471 -15.38 -6.89 -28.77
N TRP A 472 -15.87 -8.06 -29.17
CA TRP A 472 -17.14 -8.18 -29.85
C TRP A 472 -18.31 -7.98 -28.89
N GLN A 473 -18.24 -8.56 -27.70
CA GLN A 473 -19.28 -8.36 -26.68
C GLN A 473 -19.30 -6.92 -26.17
N SER A 474 -18.14 -6.31 -25.92
CA SER A 474 -18.09 -4.89 -25.55
C SER A 474 -18.66 -3.97 -26.64
N TYR A 475 -18.44 -4.31 -27.93
CA TYR A 475 -19.06 -3.60 -29.06
C TYR A 475 -20.59 -3.69 -29.04
N GLU A 476 -21.14 -4.90 -28.86
CA GLU A 476 -22.60 -5.09 -28.84
C GLU A 476 -23.25 -4.36 -27.66
N ILE A 477 -22.59 -4.35 -26.48
CA ILE A 477 -23.05 -3.59 -25.32
C ILE A 477 -23.08 -2.09 -25.63
N LEU A 478 -21.98 -1.52 -26.15
CA LEU A 478 -21.88 -0.08 -26.46
C LEU A 478 -22.86 0.37 -27.54
N LYS A 479 -23.12 -0.48 -28.54
CA LYS A 479 -24.03 -0.17 -29.65
C LYS A 479 -25.47 0.11 -29.19
N SER A 480 -25.93 -0.58 -28.15
CA SER A 480 -27.26 -0.39 -27.55
C SER A 480 -27.21 0.24 -26.15
N TYR A 481 -26.07 0.82 -25.77
CA TYR A 481 -25.86 1.31 -24.42
C TYR A 481 -26.75 2.52 -24.14
N GLN A 482 -27.43 2.48 -23.00
CA GLN A 482 -28.11 3.61 -22.41
C GLN A 482 -27.42 3.96 -21.09
N PRO A 483 -27.15 5.25 -20.82
CA PRO A 483 -26.54 5.68 -19.57
C PRO A 483 -27.26 5.08 -18.36
N ARG A 484 -26.54 4.24 -17.60
CA ARG A 484 -27.08 3.54 -16.42
C ARG A 484 -26.02 3.34 -15.36
N ALA A 485 -26.48 3.07 -14.14
CA ALA A 485 -25.60 2.57 -13.10
C ALA A 485 -25.52 1.03 -13.15
N SER A 486 -24.41 0.47 -12.66
CA SER A 486 -24.23 -0.97 -12.46
C SER A 486 -23.35 -1.23 -11.24
N ILE A 487 -23.29 -2.49 -10.81
CA ILE A 487 -22.43 -2.93 -9.71
C ILE A 487 -21.49 -4.01 -10.26
N PHE A 488 -20.21 -3.90 -9.93
CA PHE A 488 -19.19 -4.89 -10.28
C PHE A 488 -18.50 -5.45 -9.03
N PRO A 489 -18.41 -6.78 -8.88
CA PRO A 489 -19.17 -7.79 -9.62
C PRO A 489 -20.67 -7.73 -9.32
N ASN A 490 -21.52 -8.07 -10.30
CA ASN A 490 -22.98 -8.05 -10.15
C ASN A 490 -23.55 -9.32 -9.49
N THR A 491 -22.74 -10.35 -9.30
CA THR A 491 -23.12 -11.65 -8.74
C THR A 491 -22.04 -12.09 -7.77
N LEU A 492 -22.42 -12.30 -6.51
CA LEU A 492 -21.57 -12.82 -5.44
C LEU A 492 -21.99 -14.26 -5.16
N ASP A 493 -21.27 -15.23 -5.75
CA ASP A 493 -21.55 -16.66 -5.56
C ASP A 493 -20.44 -17.32 -4.72
N PHE A 494 -20.71 -17.51 -3.44
CA PHE A 494 -19.82 -18.18 -2.48
C PHE A 494 -19.77 -19.70 -2.72
N THR A 495 -20.43 -20.22 -3.75
CA THR A 495 -20.30 -21.63 -4.18
C THR A 495 -19.39 -21.80 -5.40
N ASP A 496 -18.98 -20.70 -6.04
CA ASP A 496 -18.12 -20.70 -7.22
C ASP A 496 -16.64 -20.62 -6.83
N CYS A 497 -16.02 -21.78 -6.63
CA CYS A 497 -14.57 -21.88 -6.43
C CYS A 497 -13.87 -22.40 -7.71
N PRO A 498 -12.70 -21.84 -8.09
CA PRO A 498 -11.89 -20.86 -7.34
C PRO A 498 -12.26 -19.40 -7.63
N TYR A 499 -13.19 -19.10 -8.53
CA TYR A 499 -13.42 -17.73 -9.02
C TYR A 499 -13.68 -16.73 -7.88
N PHE A 500 -14.50 -17.11 -6.90
CA PHE A 500 -14.90 -16.26 -5.77
C PHE A 500 -14.09 -16.53 -4.49
N TRP A 501 -12.87 -17.04 -4.64
CA TRP A 501 -11.90 -17.08 -3.53
C TRP A 501 -11.65 -15.66 -2.99
N PRO A 502 -11.50 -15.46 -1.66
CA PRO A 502 -11.44 -16.48 -0.59
C PRO A 502 -12.81 -16.93 -0.06
N PHE A 503 -13.87 -16.16 -0.33
CA PHE A 503 -15.20 -16.34 0.25
C PHE A 503 -15.81 -17.70 -0.06
N CYS A 504 -15.53 -18.28 -1.22
CA CYS A 504 -16.07 -19.59 -1.59
C CYS A 504 -15.49 -20.76 -0.77
N ARG A 505 -14.31 -20.58 -0.14
CA ARG A 505 -13.62 -21.62 0.67
C ARG A 505 -14.13 -21.67 2.12
N GLN A 506 -14.83 -20.66 2.58
CA GLN A 506 -15.37 -20.58 3.94
C GLN A 506 -16.87 -20.29 3.93
N PRO A 507 -17.72 -21.27 4.29
CA PRO A 507 -19.15 -21.01 4.43
C PRO A 507 -19.42 -20.13 5.66
N LEU A 508 -20.53 -19.40 5.62
CA LEU A 508 -20.98 -18.60 6.77
C LEU A 508 -21.68 -19.47 7.81
N TYR A 509 -21.72 -18.98 9.05
CA TYR A 509 -22.40 -19.64 10.16
C TYR A 509 -22.78 -18.62 11.23
N ALA A 510 -23.74 -18.97 12.08
CA ALA A 510 -24.18 -18.08 13.16
C ALA A 510 -23.11 -18.01 14.26
N GLY A 511 -22.91 -16.83 14.84
CA GLY A 511 -21.86 -16.60 15.84
C GLY A 511 -20.61 -15.92 15.30
N ALA A 512 -20.42 -15.88 13.98
CA ALA A 512 -19.24 -15.30 13.33
C ALA A 512 -19.27 -13.76 13.29
N MET A 513 -18.08 -13.16 13.19
CA MET A 513 -17.87 -11.79 12.73
C MET A 513 -18.48 -11.61 11.34
N PRO A 514 -19.00 -10.42 11.03
CA PRO A 514 -19.48 -10.08 9.70
C PRO A 514 -18.41 -10.34 8.63
N VAL A 515 -18.79 -11.03 7.56
CA VAL A 515 -17.95 -11.14 6.36
C VAL A 515 -18.22 -9.93 5.47
N VAL A 516 -17.17 -9.16 5.18
CA VAL A 516 -17.27 -7.94 4.37
C VAL A 516 -16.89 -8.23 2.92
N PHE A 517 -17.71 -7.76 1.98
CA PHE A 517 -17.38 -7.75 0.56
C PHE A 517 -17.57 -6.35 -0.03
N ASN A 518 -16.52 -5.78 -0.62
CA ASN A 518 -16.55 -4.45 -1.22
C ASN A 518 -16.77 -4.55 -2.74
N ALA A 519 -17.96 -4.12 -3.19
CA ALA A 519 -18.31 -4.00 -4.60
C ALA A 519 -18.11 -2.57 -5.12
N THR A 520 -17.82 -2.43 -6.41
CA THR A 520 -17.69 -1.14 -7.08
C THR A 520 -19.01 -0.77 -7.74
N ILE A 521 -19.55 0.41 -7.41
CA ILE A 521 -20.64 1.03 -8.14
C ILE A 521 -20.05 1.78 -9.33
N LEU A 522 -20.57 1.55 -10.53
CA LEU A 522 -20.21 2.28 -11.74
C LEU A 522 -21.40 3.15 -12.15
N ASN A 523 -21.21 4.46 -12.27
CA ASN A 523 -22.26 5.40 -12.66
C ASN A 523 -22.03 5.96 -14.07
N GLY A 524 -22.57 5.29 -15.08
CA GLY A 524 -22.51 5.78 -16.46
C GLY A 524 -23.47 6.93 -16.79
N MET A 525 -24.29 7.40 -15.83
CA MET A 525 -25.30 8.44 -16.07
C MET A 525 -24.74 9.87 -16.02
N GLY A 526 -23.71 10.13 -15.20
CA GLY A 526 -23.08 11.44 -14.99
C GLY A 526 -21.94 11.41 -13.96
N VAL A 527 -21.14 12.48 -13.93
CA VAL A 527 -19.93 12.63 -13.07
C VAL A 527 -20.25 12.63 -11.57
N ILE A 528 -21.50 12.91 -11.22
CA ILE A 528 -21.96 12.86 -9.84
C ILE A 528 -23.21 11.99 -9.82
N GLY A 529 -23.25 11.07 -8.86
CA GLY A 529 -24.43 10.29 -8.53
C GLY A 529 -24.69 10.34 -7.04
N TYR A 530 -25.93 10.06 -6.67
CA TYR A 530 -26.34 9.97 -5.28
C TYR A 530 -27.18 8.70 -5.10
N VAL A 531 -26.94 8.01 -4.00
CA VAL A 531 -27.78 6.89 -3.59
C VAL A 531 -29.12 7.46 -3.10
N LYS A 532 -30.21 7.10 -3.77
CA LYS A 532 -31.54 7.67 -3.49
C LYS A 532 -32.13 7.14 -2.20
N ASP A 533 -32.07 5.81 -2.05
CA ASP A 533 -32.65 5.05 -0.95
C ASP A 533 -31.60 4.02 -0.49
N PRO A 534 -31.55 3.69 0.82
CA PRO A 534 -30.63 2.67 1.32
C PRO A 534 -30.78 1.33 0.56
N PRO A 535 -29.69 0.59 0.30
CA PRO A 535 -29.77 -0.71 -0.35
C PRO A 535 -30.66 -1.68 0.44
N VAL A 536 -31.42 -2.49 -0.28
CA VAL A 536 -32.39 -3.43 0.32
C VAL A 536 -32.02 -4.86 -0.05
N TRP A 537 -31.87 -5.72 0.95
CA TRP A 537 -31.76 -7.17 0.82
C TRP A 537 -33.15 -7.80 0.63
N GLN A 538 -33.29 -8.61 -0.42
CA GLN A 538 -34.51 -9.35 -0.74
C GLN A 538 -34.17 -10.83 -0.92
N PRO A 539 -34.44 -11.68 0.07
CA PRO A 539 -34.19 -13.11 -0.04
C PRO A 539 -35.11 -13.75 -1.09
N SER A 540 -34.63 -14.79 -1.77
CA SER A 540 -35.42 -15.56 -2.74
C SER A 540 -36.48 -16.46 -2.07
N GLU A 541 -36.19 -16.92 -0.84
CA GLU A 541 -37.02 -17.82 -0.04
C GLU A 541 -37.09 -17.31 1.40
N ASP A 542 -38.11 -17.72 2.16
CA ASP A 542 -38.28 -17.29 3.56
C ASP A 542 -37.10 -17.68 4.46
N VAL A 543 -36.42 -18.78 4.13
CA VAL A 543 -35.20 -19.24 4.81
C VAL A 543 -34.09 -18.19 4.71
N GLY A 544 -34.06 -17.38 3.66
CA GLY A 544 -33.07 -16.31 3.51
C GLY A 544 -33.18 -15.19 4.54
N ASN A 545 -34.24 -15.13 5.33
CA ASN A 545 -34.38 -14.18 6.44
C ASN A 545 -33.41 -14.45 7.60
N ILE A 546 -32.76 -15.63 7.65
CA ILE A 546 -31.70 -15.92 8.62
C ILE A 546 -30.37 -15.24 8.28
N LEU A 547 -30.22 -14.74 7.05
CA LEU A 547 -29.08 -13.92 6.64
C LEU A 547 -29.40 -12.45 6.93
N SER A 548 -28.63 -11.85 7.84
CA SER A 548 -28.57 -10.40 8.05
C SER A 548 -27.54 -9.81 7.09
N VAL A 549 -27.94 -8.79 6.33
CA VAL A 549 -27.07 -8.08 5.39
C VAL A 549 -27.15 -6.60 5.72
N HIS A 550 -26.03 -6.03 6.17
CA HIS A 550 -25.89 -4.59 6.33
C HIS A 550 -25.05 -4.01 5.21
N PHE A 551 -25.19 -2.71 5.01
CA PHE A 551 -24.54 -2.02 3.91
C PHE A 551 -23.81 -0.78 4.45
N THR A 552 -22.56 -0.64 4.05
CA THR A 552 -21.91 0.68 3.98
C THR A 552 -21.71 1.03 2.52
N TYR A 553 -21.93 2.28 2.15
CA TYR A 553 -21.88 2.69 0.75
C TYR A 553 -21.53 4.17 0.65
N SER A 554 -21.09 4.59 -0.53
CA SER A 554 -20.87 6.01 -0.82
C SER A 554 -22.21 6.74 -0.98
N ASP A 555 -22.49 7.72 -0.13
CA ASP A 555 -23.67 8.60 -0.30
C ASP A 555 -23.58 9.41 -1.61
N VAL A 556 -22.36 9.84 -1.93
CA VAL A 556 -22.00 10.55 -3.16
C VAL A 556 -21.08 9.65 -3.99
N ILE A 557 -21.47 9.41 -5.24
CA ILE A 557 -20.68 8.72 -6.25
C ILE A 557 -19.95 9.80 -7.03
N TRP A 558 -18.62 9.85 -6.92
CA TRP A 558 -17.77 10.82 -7.60
C TRP A 558 -16.35 10.27 -7.76
N PRO A 559 -15.69 10.50 -8.92
CA PRO A 559 -16.21 11.13 -10.13
C PRO A 559 -17.05 10.19 -11.01
N TRP A 560 -16.86 8.88 -10.99
CA TRP A 560 -17.73 7.96 -11.75
C TRP A 560 -18.03 6.67 -11.00
N THR A 561 -17.27 6.42 -9.96
CA THR A 561 -17.34 5.21 -9.17
C THR A 561 -17.64 5.50 -7.71
N GLY A 562 -18.30 4.55 -7.07
CA GLY A 562 -18.55 4.53 -5.63
C GLY A 562 -18.32 3.11 -5.11
N TYR A 563 -18.55 2.90 -3.83
CA TYR A 563 -18.47 1.57 -3.22
C TYR A 563 -19.82 1.17 -2.61
N LEU A 564 -20.06 -0.14 -2.61
CA LEU A 564 -21.12 -0.82 -1.85
C LEU A 564 -20.47 -1.99 -1.12
N ALA A 565 -20.29 -1.85 0.18
CA ALA A 565 -19.83 -2.91 1.05
C ALA A 565 -21.03 -3.70 1.60
N LEU A 566 -20.96 -5.02 1.53
CA LEU A 566 -21.94 -5.92 2.12
C LEU A 566 -21.32 -6.55 3.36
N HIS A 567 -21.96 -6.35 4.51
CA HIS A 567 -21.61 -6.97 5.79
C HIS A 567 -22.56 -8.13 6.03
N LEU A 568 -22.08 -9.34 5.75
CA LEU A 568 -22.88 -10.56 5.76
C LEU A 568 -22.75 -11.28 7.11
N GLN A 569 -23.89 -11.56 7.73
CA GLN A 569 -23.93 -12.30 8.99
C GLN A 569 -25.12 -13.26 9.04
N VAL A 570 -24.91 -14.44 9.61
CA VAL A 570 -26.00 -15.37 9.92
C VAL A 570 -26.51 -15.09 11.33
N LYS A 571 -27.83 -14.89 11.46
CA LYS A 571 -28.48 -14.67 12.74
C LYS A 571 -28.44 -15.92 13.61
N ASP A 572 -28.59 -15.76 14.92
CA ASP A 572 -28.47 -16.86 15.88
C ASP A 572 -29.55 -17.96 15.68
N GLU A 573 -30.72 -17.63 15.12
CA GLU A 573 -31.73 -18.64 14.77
C GLU A 573 -31.23 -19.60 13.68
N GLY A 574 -30.26 -19.19 12.88
CA GLY A 574 -29.60 -19.99 11.84
C GLY A 574 -28.48 -20.90 12.35
N SER A 575 -28.25 -21.01 13.66
CA SER A 575 -27.12 -21.78 14.23
C SER A 575 -27.09 -23.27 13.88
N GLN A 576 -28.25 -23.88 13.59
CA GLN A 576 -28.36 -25.28 13.16
C GLN A 576 -28.65 -25.41 11.66
N PHE A 577 -28.75 -24.30 10.94
CA PHE A 577 -29.10 -24.32 9.53
C PHE A 577 -27.91 -24.79 8.68
N SER A 578 -28.21 -25.58 7.65
CA SER A 578 -27.25 -26.01 6.64
C SER A 578 -27.91 -25.93 5.27
N GLY A 579 -27.32 -25.17 4.35
CA GLY A 579 -27.90 -25.00 3.02
C GLY A 579 -27.30 -23.83 2.26
N ILE A 580 -27.93 -23.46 1.16
CA ILE A 580 -27.58 -22.31 0.35
C ILE A 580 -28.70 -21.28 0.48
N ILE A 581 -28.33 -20.03 0.78
CA ILE A 581 -29.23 -18.89 0.78
C ILE A 581 -28.98 -18.09 -0.49
N SER A 582 -30.03 -17.77 -1.22
CA SER A 582 -29.95 -16.88 -2.38
C SER A 582 -30.92 -15.71 -2.26
N GLY A 583 -30.60 -14.63 -2.95
CA GLY A 583 -31.46 -13.46 -3.05
C GLY A 583 -30.80 -12.36 -3.87
N LYS A 584 -31.35 -11.16 -3.75
CA LYS A 584 -30.85 -9.99 -4.48
C LYS A 584 -30.80 -8.77 -3.58
N VAL A 585 -29.83 -7.91 -3.83
CA VAL A 585 -29.71 -6.58 -3.25
C VAL A 585 -30.09 -5.56 -4.32
N THR A 586 -31.02 -4.68 -4.01
CA THR A 586 -31.46 -3.62 -4.93
C THR A 586 -30.98 -2.25 -4.45
N LEU A 587 -30.41 -1.47 -5.36
CA LEU A 587 -29.90 -0.12 -5.11
C LEU A 587 -30.44 0.84 -6.16
N SER A 588 -30.90 2.03 -5.77
CA SER A 588 -31.38 3.05 -6.70
C SER A 588 -30.44 4.26 -6.65
N ILE A 589 -29.90 4.63 -7.81
CA ILE A 589 -28.98 5.77 -7.97
C ILE A 589 -29.66 6.81 -8.83
N TYR A 590 -29.52 8.07 -8.45
CA TYR A 590 -29.90 9.19 -9.32
C TYR A 590 -28.70 10.09 -9.60
N SER A 591 -28.66 10.62 -10.81
CA SER A 591 -27.66 11.61 -11.24
C SER A 591 -28.37 12.89 -11.66
N PRO A 592 -27.76 14.06 -11.41
CA PRO A 592 -28.24 15.33 -11.96
C PRO A 592 -28.43 15.26 -13.48
N ALA A 593 -29.28 16.15 -14.01
CA ALA A 593 -29.53 16.21 -15.45
C ALA A 593 -28.22 16.47 -16.21
N ALA A 594 -28.01 15.73 -17.30
CA ALA A 594 -26.87 15.98 -18.17
C ALA A 594 -27.02 17.35 -18.88
N HIS A 595 -25.93 17.84 -19.46
CA HIS A 595 -25.97 19.12 -20.18
C HIS A 595 -27.01 19.08 -21.32
N GLY A 596 -27.99 19.98 -21.29
CA GLY A 596 -29.10 20.03 -22.25
C GLY A 596 -30.34 19.21 -21.85
N GLU A 597 -30.31 18.50 -20.72
CA GLU A 597 -31.47 17.81 -20.15
C GLU A 597 -32.07 18.61 -18.99
N SER A 598 -33.39 18.51 -18.79
CA SER A 598 -34.11 19.19 -17.72
C SER A 598 -34.45 18.29 -16.53
N SER A 599 -34.40 16.97 -16.72
CA SER A 599 -34.74 15.97 -15.70
C SER A 599 -33.53 15.16 -15.26
N PRO A 600 -33.39 14.84 -13.97
CA PRO A 600 -32.35 13.93 -13.49
C PRO A 600 -32.53 12.53 -14.07
N ARG A 601 -31.41 11.82 -14.24
CA ARG A 601 -31.40 10.41 -14.65
C ARG A 601 -31.45 9.52 -13.41
N SER A 602 -32.16 8.41 -13.48
CA SER A 602 -32.20 7.44 -12.38
C SER A 602 -32.09 6.02 -12.92
N SER A 603 -31.39 5.18 -12.19
CA SER A 603 -31.14 3.79 -12.55
C SER A 603 -31.18 2.91 -11.30
N SER A 604 -31.82 1.75 -11.42
CA SER A 604 -31.83 0.74 -10.37
C SER A 604 -30.89 -0.39 -10.73
N CYS A 605 -29.98 -0.70 -9.81
CA CYS A 605 -29.00 -1.76 -9.92
C CYS A 605 -29.43 -2.96 -9.07
N VAL A 606 -29.14 -4.16 -9.55
CA VAL A 606 -29.39 -5.40 -8.81
C VAL A 606 -28.09 -6.17 -8.69
N LEU A 607 -27.74 -6.56 -7.47
CA LEU A 607 -26.66 -7.49 -7.17
C LEU A 607 -27.26 -8.81 -6.69
N TYR A 608 -26.84 -9.92 -7.28
CA TYR A 608 -27.28 -11.26 -6.88
C TYR A 608 -26.34 -11.84 -5.84
N LEU A 609 -26.89 -12.43 -4.79
CA LEU A 609 -26.11 -13.02 -3.69
C LEU A 609 -26.50 -14.48 -3.52
N LYS A 610 -25.50 -15.36 -3.45
CA LYS A 610 -25.66 -16.78 -3.18
C LYS A 610 -24.58 -17.23 -2.18
N VAL A 611 -25.03 -17.63 -1.00
CA VAL A 611 -24.16 -17.87 0.16
C VAL A 611 -24.37 -19.29 0.68
N LYS A 612 -23.28 -20.00 0.94
CA LYS A 612 -23.31 -21.30 1.63
C LYS A 612 -23.28 -21.08 3.14
N VAL A 613 -24.26 -21.64 3.84
CA VAL A 613 -24.35 -21.59 5.31
C VAL A 613 -24.23 -22.99 5.89
N VAL A 614 -23.50 -23.11 6.99
CA VAL A 614 -23.31 -24.36 7.76
C VAL A 614 -23.68 -24.15 9.23
N PRO A 615 -23.95 -25.23 9.99
CA PRO A 615 -24.17 -25.14 11.42
C PRO A 615 -22.95 -24.54 12.13
N THR A 616 -23.18 -23.82 13.22
CA THR A 616 -22.12 -23.17 13.98
C THR A 616 -21.03 -24.17 14.37
N PRO A 617 -19.78 -23.99 13.89
CA PRO A 617 -18.68 -24.87 14.24
C PRO A 617 -18.40 -24.85 15.73
N VAL A 618 -17.85 -25.95 16.24
CA VAL A 618 -17.41 -26.02 17.64
C VAL A 618 -16.37 -24.92 17.91
N ARG A 619 -16.46 -24.31 19.10
CA ARG A 619 -15.60 -23.20 19.53
C ARG A 619 -14.12 -23.42 19.22
N SER A 620 -13.59 -24.62 19.47
CA SER A 620 -12.17 -24.93 19.30
C SER A 620 -11.69 -24.98 17.85
N ARG A 621 -12.60 -24.96 16.88
CA ARG A 621 -12.30 -24.86 15.43
C ARG A 621 -12.39 -23.41 14.91
N ARG A 622 -12.76 -22.46 15.76
CA ARG A 622 -12.95 -21.05 15.39
C ARG A 622 -11.75 -20.23 15.84
N ILE A 623 -11.09 -19.60 14.87
CA ILE A 623 -9.91 -18.76 15.02
C ILE A 623 -10.30 -17.33 14.66
N LEU A 624 -9.91 -16.39 15.49
CA LEU A 624 -10.03 -14.96 15.22
C LEU A 624 -8.63 -14.42 14.87
N TRP A 625 -8.48 -13.76 13.73
CA TRP A 625 -7.27 -13.08 13.30
C TRP A 625 -7.39 -11.60 13.65
N ASP A 626 -6.40 -11.06 14.35
CA ASP A 626 -6.33 -9.63 14.66
C ASP A 626 -5.80 -8.85 13.46
N GLN A 627 -6.69 -8.20 12.69
CA GLN A 627 -6.31 -7.34 11.55
C GLN A 627 -6.13 -5.87 11.95
N PHE A 628 -6.76 -5.45 13.06
CA PHE A 628 -6.84 -4.05 13.45
C PHE A 628 -5.46 -3.46 13.78
N HIS A 629 -4.54 -4.29 14.25
CA HIS A 629 -3.19 -3.91 14.68
C HIS A 629 -2.07 -4.26 13.67
N ASN A 630 -2.39 -4.84 12.51
CA ASN A 630 -1.45 -5.06 11.41
C ASN A 630 -1.13 -3.75 10.65
N ILE A 631 -0.10 -3.78 9.79
CA ILE A 631 0.31 -2.66 8.94
C ILE A 631 -0.90 -2.08 8.21
N LYS A 632 -1.17 -0.82 8.53
CA LYS A 632 -2.08 -0.02 7.73
C LYS A 632 -1.26 0.54 6.61
N TYR A 633 -1.40 -0.14 5.47
CA TYR A 633 -0.97 0.25 4.13
C TYR A 633 -0.10 1.52 4.11
N PRO A 634 1.22 1.38 3.89
CA PRO A 634 2.19 2.19 4.61
C PRO A 634 1.95 3.68 4.46
N SER A 635 1.66 4.32 5.59
CA SER A 635 1.79 5.76 5.77
C SER A 635 3.25 6.16 6.07
N GLY A 636 4.11 5.20 6.40
CA GLY A 636 5.55 5.38 6.58
C GLY A 636 6.35 4.07 6.46
N PHE A 637 7.65 4.12 6.76
CA PHE A 637 8.56 2.97 6.56
C PHE A 637 8.38 1.93 7.66
N VAL A 638 7.75 0.80 7.32
CA VAL A 638 7.85 -0.45 8.09
C VAL A 638 8.78 -1.40 7.34
N PRO A 639 9.86 -1.88 7.98
CA PRO A 639 10.82 -2.77 7.35
C PRO A 639 10.29 -4.20 7.29
N ARG A 640 10.81 -4.99 6.34
CA ARG A 640 10.50 -6.43 6.23
C ARG A 640 10.84 -7.24 7.49
N ASP A 641 10.10 -8.34 7.65
CA ASP A 641 10.32 -9.40 8.63
C ASP A 641 11.74 -9.97 8.52
N SER A 642 12.12 -10.43 7.31
CA SER A 642 13.47 -10.97 7.07
C SER A 642 14.45 -9.89 6.63
N LEU A 643 15.41 -9.59 7.50
CA LEU A 643 16.51 -8.66 7.22
C LEU A 643 17.49 -9.11 6.13
N ASN A 644 17.40 -10.37 5.67
CA ASN A 644 18.19 -10.90 4.57
C ASN A 644 17.69 -10.43 3.19
N VAL A 645 16.49 -9.83 3.13
CA VAL A 645 15.91 -9.30 1.90
C VAL A 645 16.39 -7.86 1.70
N HIS A 646 17.35 -7.65 0.81
CA HIS A 646 17.95 -6.33 0.58
C HIS A 646 17.36 -5.57 -0.62
N ASN A 647 16.66 -6.27 -1.52
CA ASN A 647 16.14 -5.68 -2.77
C ASN A 647 14.73 -5.10 -2.60
N ASP A 648 14.03 -5.45 -1.52
CA ASP A 648 12.68 -5.00 -1.21
C ASP A 648 12.58 -4.85 0.31
N ILE A 649 12.82 -3.62 0.79
CA ILE A 649 13.02 -3.34 2.22
C ILE A 649 11.72 -2.97 2.94
N LEU A 650 10.66 -2.63 2.21
CA LEU A 650 9.37 -2.20 2.76
C LEU A 650 8.45 -3.41 2.90
N ASP A 651 7.70 -3.49 3.99
CA ASP A 651 6.52 -4.35 4.02
C ASP A 651 5.26 -3.61 3.58
N TRP A 652 4.80 -3.94 2.37
CA TRP A 652 3.68 -3.26 1.71
C TRP A 652 2.62 -4.23 1.20
N HIS A 653 2.71 -5.53 1.53
CA HIS A 653 1.73 -6.54 1.09
C HIS A 653 0.45 -6.55 1.94
N GLY A 654 0.39 -5.71 2.97
CA GLY A 654 -0.83 -5.35 3.70
C GLY A 654 -1.26 -6.32 4.79
N ASP A 655 -0.39 -7.26 5.21
CA ASP A 655 -0.52 -8.17 6.35
C ASP A 655 -1.95 -8.64 6.61
N HIS A 656 -2.52 -9.22 5.55
CA HIS A 656 -3.89 -9.68 5.54
C HIS A 656 -3.92 -11.17 5.22
N LEU A 657 -4.88 -11.88 5.84
CA LEU A 657 -5.17 -13.30 5.60
C LEU A 657 -5.34 -13.70 4.13
N HIS A 658 -5.60 -12.72 3.27
CA HIS A 658 -5.92 -12.91 1.85
C HIS A 658 -4.93 -12.19 0.93
N THR A 659 -3.84 -11.65 1.48
CA THR A 659 -2.69 -11.14 0.73
C THR A 659 -1.48 -12.04 1.00
N ASN A 660 -0.50 -11.58 1.76
CA ASN A 660 0.73 -12.27 2.09
C ASN A 660 0.51 -13.49 3.03
N PHE A 661 -0.60 -13.54 3.78
CA PHE A 661 -0.96 -14.72 4.60
C PHE A 661 -1.99 -15.67 3.94
N HIS A 662 -2.21 -15.58 2.63
CA HIS A 662 -3.21 -16.41 1.93
C HIS A 662 -2.93 -17.92 1.97
N ILE A 663 -1.66 -18.34 1.93
CA ILE A 663 -1.29 -19.76 2.05
C ILE A 663 -1.63 -20.26 3.46
N LEU A 664 -1.32 -19.47 4.49
CA LEU A 664 -1.70 -19.74 5.87
C LEU A 664 -3.22 -19.94 5.99
N PHE A 665 -4.02 -19.04 5.43
CA PHE A 665 -5.49 -19.15 5.42
C PHE A 665 -5.94 -20.47 4.78
N ASN A 666 -5.41 -20.80 3.59
CA ASN A 666 -5.76 -22.03 2.88
C ASN A 666 -5.40 -23.28 3.70
N MET A 667 -4.21 -23.32 4.31
CA MET A 667 -3.74 -24.42 5.15
C MET A 667 -4.64 -24.64 6.38
N LEU A 668 -5.02 -23.56 7.07
CA LEU A 668 -5.92 -23.65 8.22
C LEU A 668 -7.34 -24.10 7.81
N ARG A 669 -7.83 -23.64 6.66
CA ARG A 669 -9.10 -24.09 6.07
C ARG A 669 -9.07 -25.58 5.73
N ASP A 670 -7.99 -26.07 5.13
CA ASP A 670 -7.81 -27.49 4.80
C ASP A 670 -7.70 -28.36 6.06
N ALA A 671 -7.16 -27.82 7.16
CA ALA A 671 -7.17 -28.45 8.48
C ALA A 671 -8.53 -28.39 9.21
N GLY A 672 -9.55 -27.75 8.61
CA GLY A 672 -10.92 -27.68 9.12
C GLY A 672 -11.17 -26.55 10.14
N TYR A 673 -10.29 -25.55 10.22
CA TYR A 673 -10.48 -24.36 11.06
C TYR A 673 -11.17 -23.24 10.32
N TYR A 674 -12.07 -22.52 10.98
CA TYR A 674 -12.74 -21.33 10.45
C TYR A 674 -12.02 -20.09 10.97
N ILE A 675 -11.59 -19.23 10.06
CA ILE A 675 -10.78 -18.06 10.37
C ILE A 675 -11.60 -16.81 10.05
N GLU A 676 -11.74 -15.95 11.04
CA GLU A 676 -12.51 -14.70 10.93
C GLU A 676 -11.57 -13.51 11.12
N THR A 677 -11.73 -12.45 10.32
CA THR A 677 -10.93 -11.23 10.40
C THR A 677 -11.55 -10.27 11.42
N LEU A 678 -10.77 -9.78 12.38
CA LEU A 678 -11.16 -8.74 13.33
C LEU A 678 -10.55 -7.40 12.90
N GLY A 679 -11.32 -6.53 12.26
CA GLY A 679 -10.91 -5.18 11.85
C GLY A 679 -11.22 -4.07 12.87
N SER A 680 -11.55 -4.46 14.10
CA SER A 680 -11.91 -3.56 15.21
C SER A 680 -11.08 -3.89 16.47
N PRO A 681 -10.99 -2.99 17.45
CA PRO A 681 -10.28 -3.25 18.71
C PRO A 681 -10.70 -4.57 19.39
N LEU A 682 -9.82 -5.17 20.20
CA LEU A 682 -10.06 -6.42 20.95
C LEU A 682 -11.25 -6.32 21.92
N THR A 683 -11.69 -5.10 22.27
CA THR A 683 -12.93 -4.87 23.02
C THR A 683 -14.19 -5.25 22.26
N CYS A 684 -14.10 -5.39 20.93
CA CYS A 684 -15.22 -5.48 20.00
C CYS A 684 -15.63 -6.92 19.61
N PHE A 685 -15.21 -7.95 20.36
CA PHE A 685 -15.69 -9.32 20.19
C PHE A 685 -15.95 -10.05 21.52
N ASP A 686 -16.77 -11.10 21.45
CA ASP A 686 -16.98 -12.04 22.56
C ASP A 686 -16.08 -13.27 22.44
N ALA A 687 -15.07 -13.35 23.30
CA ALA A 687 -14.13 -14.46 23.38
C ALA A 687 -14.76 -15.83 23.72
N SER A 688 -16.01 -15.86 24.20
CA SER A 688 -16.75 -17.12 24.43
C SER A 688 -17.00 -17.90 23.13
N ASN A 689 -17.02 -17.20 21.99
CA ASN A 689 -17.29 -17.77 20.68
C ASN A 689 -16.05 -18.39 20.02
N TYR A 690 -14.84 -18.03 20.46
CA TYR A 690 -13.59 -18.37 19.80
C TYR A 690 -12.70 -19.26 20.65
N GLY A 691 -12.04 -20.22 20.00
CA GLY A 691 -11.06 -21.08 20.64
C GLY A 691 -9.69 -20.41 20.71
N THR A 692 -9.32 -19.64 19.69
CA THR A 692 -8.00 -19.02 19.58
C THR A 692 -8.09 -17.64 18.93
N LEU A 693 -7.42 -16.65 19.54
CA LEU A 693 -7.04 -15.38 18.95
C LEU A 693 -5.61 -15.55 18.39
N LEU A 694 -5.44 -15.30 17.10
CA LEU A 694 -4.19 -15.39 16.37
C LEU A 694 -3.70 -13.98 16.07
N MET A 695 -2.51 -13.67 16.58
CA MET A 695 -1.84 -12.38 16.51
C MET A 695 -0.52 -12.60 15.79
N VAL A 696 -0.36 -12.07 14.59
CA VAL A 696 0.80 -12.34 13.74
C VAL A 696 1.18 -11.01 13.12
N ASP A 697 2.44 -10.63 13.28
CA ASP A 697 3.03 -9.45 12.66
C ASP A 697 2.22 -8.18 12.97
N LEU A 698 2.33 -7.71 14.22
CA LEU A 698 1.54 -6.58 14.72
C LEU A 698 2.42 -5.35 14.95
N GLU A 699 2.04 -4.24 14.33
CA GLU A 699 2.84 -3.00 14.26
C GLU A 699 2.19 -1.83 14.99
N ASP A 700 0.91 -1.90 15.36
CA ASP A 700 0.20 -0.82 16.07
C ASP A 700 0.27 -0.95 17.61
N GLU A 701 -0.19 0.09 18.30
CA GLU A 701 -0.32 0.16 19.77
C GLU A 701 -1.64 -0.45 20.26
N TYR A 702 -1.79 -0.63 21.57
CA TYR A 702 -3.02 -1.15 22.20
C TYR A 702 -3.64 -0.16 23.18
N PHE A 703 -4.96 -0.09 23.23
CA PHE A 703 -5.66 0.64 24.27
C PHE A 703 -5.50 -0.06 25.63
N SER A 704 -5.52 0.72 26.72
CA SER A 704 -5.43 0.16 28.08
C SER A 704 -6.60 -0.80 28.39
N GLU A 705 -7.76 -0.51 27.83
CA GLU A 705 -8.98 -1.30 27.92
C GLU A 705 -8.83 -2.66 27.22
N GLU A 706 -8.09 -2.73 26.11
CA GLU A 706 -7.83 -3.97 25.38
C GLU A 706 -6.93 -4.91 26.17
N ILE A 707 -5.88 -4.37 26.79
CA ILE A 707 -4.97 -5.15 27.64
C ILE A 707 -5.76 -5.82 28.78
N GLN A 708 -6.63 -5.05 29.43
CA GLN A 708 -7.47 -5.57 30.52
C GLN A 708 -8.49 -6.59 30.01
N LYS A 709 -9.17 -6.30 28.89
CA LYS A 709 -10.13 -7.20 28.24
C LYS A 709 -9.48 -8.54 27.87
N LEU A 710 -8.31 -8.51 27.23
CA LEU A 710 -7.60 -9.72 26.80
C LEU A 710 -7.23 -10.59 28.00
N LYS A 711 -6.70 -9.96 29.05
CA LYS A 711 -6.40 -10.65 30.32
C LYS A 711 -7.63 -11.38 30.87
N ASP A 712 -8.77 -10.69 30.95
CA ASP A 712 -9.99 -11.26 31.50
C ASP A 712 -10.55 -12.38 30.61
N ASP A 713 -10.52 -12.21 29.29
CA ASP A 713 -11.00 -13.21 28.34
C ASP A 713 -10.13 -14.49 28.36
N VAL A 714 -8.81 -14.36 28.51
CA VAL A 714 -7.91 -15.51 28.67
C VAL A 714 -8.15 -16.19 30.03
N VAL A 715 -8.04 -15.46 31.13
CA VAL A 715 -8.07 -16.03 32.48
C VAL A 715 -9.45 -16.60 32.83
N HIS A 716 -10.53 -15.88 32.48
CA HIS A 716 -11.88 -16.20 32.95
C HIS A 716 -12.77 -16.88 31.90
N LYS A 717 -12.65 -16.51 30.61
CA LYS A 717 -13.43 -17.13 29.51
C LYS A 717 -12.68 -18.26 28.79
N GLY A 718 -11.40 -18.42 29.10
CA GLY A 718 -10.58 -19.51 28.59
C GLY A 718 -10.22 -19.38 27.12
N LEU A 719 -10.12 -18.15 26.61
CA LEU A 719 -9.57 -17.84 25.29
C LEU A 719 -8.13 -18.37 25.19
N GLY A 720 -7.79 -18.93 24.04
CA GLY A 720 -6.41 -19.23 23.67
C GLY A 720 -5.81 -18.06 22.90
N VAL A 721 -4.55 -17.71 23.13
CA VAL A 721 -3.84 -16.65 22.40
C VAL A 721 -2.57 -17.25 21.80
N VAL A 722 -2.36 -17.00 20.51
CA VAL A 722 -1.13 -17.37 19.78
C VAL A 722 -0.54 -16.09 19.22
N VAL A 723 0.71 -15.78 19.59
CA VAL A 723 1.44 -14.60 19.12
C VAL A 723 2.66 -15.05 18.31
N PHE A 724 2.75 -14.58 17.06
CA PHE A 724 3.96 -14.60 16.25
C PHE A 724 4.47 -13.16 16.17
N ALA A 725 5.54 -12.88 16.91
CA ALA A 725 6.22 -11.59 16.91
C ALA A 725 7.31 -11.55 15.83
N GLU A 726 8.04 -10.44 15.77
CA GLU A 726 9.17 -10.23 14.87
C GLU A 726 10.32 -9.50 15.56
N TRP A 727 11.42 -9.28 14.86
CA TRP A 727 12.53 -8.49 15.42
C TRP A 727 12.14 -7.06 15.79
N TYR A 728 12.83 -6.57 16.82
CA TYR A 728 12.87 -5.16 17.18
C TYR A 728 14.26 -4.80 17.71
N HIS A 729 15.00 -3.99 16.97
CA HIS A 729 16.33 -3.54 17.39
C HIS A 729 16.63 -2.13 16.87
N VAL A 730 16.70 -1.17 17.79
CA VAL A 730 16.77 0.28 17.48
C VAL A 730 17.99 0.63 16.62
N ASP A 731 19.17 0.09 16.94
CA ASP A 731 20.39 0.40 16.16
C ASP A 731 20.31 -0.16 14.72
N THR A 732 19.63 -1.29 14.52
CA THR A 732 19.41 -1.85 13.18
C THR A 732 18.47 -0.96 12.39
N MET A 733 17.36 -0.54 13.01
CA MET A 733 16.38 0.36 12.39
C MET A 733 17.04 1.67 11.92
N VAL A 734 17.84 2.31 12.77
CA VAL A 734 18.55 3.57 12.42
C VAL A 734 19.55 3.37 11.27
N LYS A 735 20.13 2.17 11.14
CA LYS A 735 21.05 1.86 10.02
C LYS A 735 20.33 1.56 8.71
N MET A 736 19.05 1.17 8.77
CA MET A 736 18.22 0.95 7.60
C MET A 736 17.65 2.26 7.03
N THR A 737 17.92 3.40 7.67
CA THR A 737 17.56 4.71 7.13
C THR A 737 18.13 4.90 5.72
N PHE A 738 17.26 5.19 4.77
CA PHE A 738 17.64 5.50 3.40
C PHE A 738 17.07 6.85 2.98
N PHE A 739 17.74 7.47 2.03
CA PHE A 739 17.22 8.68 1.39
C PHE A 739 16.36 8.23 0.22
N ASP A 740 15.06 8.49 0.30
CA ASP A 740 14.19 8.26 -0.83
C ASP A 740 14.36 9.39 -1.82
N GLU A 741 14.88 9.06 -3.00
CA GLU A 741 15.02 10.03 -4.10
C GLU A 741 13.65 10.49 -4.62
N ASN A 742 12.60 9.67 -4.46
CA ASN A 742 11.25 9.97 -4.86
C ASN A 742 10.66 11.07 -3.98
N THR A 743 10.45 10.84 -2.68
CA THR A 743 9.89 11.89 -1.79
C THR A 743 10.92 12.94 -1.36
N ARG A 744 12.20 12.77 -1.70
CA ARG A 744 13.33 13.62 -1.27
C ARG A 744 13.39 13.78 0.25
N SER A 745 13.03 12.72 0.97
CA SER A 745 13.08 12.65 2.42
C SER A 745 13.90 11.47 2.89
N TRP A 746 14.52 11.63 4.06
CA TRP A 746 15.07 10.49 4.78
C TRP A 746 13.93 9.68 5.36
N TRP A 747 13.84 8.41 4.96
CA TRP A 747 12.91 7.46 5.56
C TRP A 747 13.66 6.64 6.58
N THR A 748 13.11 6.59 7.79
CA THR A 748 13.64 5.76 8.87
C THR A 748 12.54 4.83 9.35
N PRO A 749 12.81 3.54 9.60
CA PRO A 749 11.83 2.60 10.09
C PRO A 749 11.08 3.12 11.32
N ILE A 750 9.75 3.10 11.29
CA ILE A 750 8.91 3.52 12.41
C ILE A 750 9.04 2.52 13.56
N THR A 751 8.96 1.24 13.23
CA THR A 751 9.13 0.09 14.13
C THR A 751 10.06 -0.96 13.50
N GLY A 752 10.33 -2.06 14.20
CA GLY A 752 11.02 -3.23 13.64
C GLY A 752 10.12 -4.00 12.68
N GLY A 753 10.30 -5.32 12.54
CA GLY A 753 9.31 -6.15 11.83
C GLY A 753 7.95 -6.08 12.54
N ALA A 754 7.94 -6.09 13.88
CA ALA A 754 6.74 -5.84 14.69
C ALA A 754 6.99 -4.74 15.75
N ASN A 755 5.91 -4.20 16.32
CA ASN A 755 5.96 -3.32 17.49
C ASN A 755 6.08 -4.13 18.80
N VAL A 756 7.26 -4.73 18.99
CA VAL A 756 7.59 -5.54 20.18
C VAL A 756 7.39 -4.80 21.52
N PRO A 757 7.73 -3.50 21.67
CA PRO A 757 7.41 -2.76 22.89
C PRO A 757 5.91 -2.76 23.23
N ALA A 758 5.03 -2.54 22.25
CA ALA A 758 3.58 -2.60 22.46
C ALA A 758 3.09 -4.01 22.78
N LEU A 759 3.62 -5.03 22.07
CA LEU A 759 3.33 -6.44 22.37
C LEU A 759 3.74 -6.83 23.80
N ASN A 760 4.87 -6.31 24.29
CA ASN A 760 5.33 -6.53 25.66
C ASN A 760 4.38 -5.90 26.69
N GLU A 761 3.82 -4.72 26.42
CA GLU A 761 2.81 -4.10 27.28
C GLU A 761 1.51 -4.92 27.31
N LEU A 762 1.08 -5.45 26.16
CA LEU A 762 -0.07 -6.34 26.04
C LEU A 762 0.12 -7.65 26.82
N LEU A 763 1.31 -8.24 26.76
CA LEU A 763 1.63 -9.54 27.35
C LEU A 763 2.12 -9.45 28.82
N ALA A 764 2.42 -8.26 29.31
CA ALA A 764 2.86 -8.01 30.69
C ALA A 764 1.96 -8.65 31.77
N PRO A 765 0.60 -8.65 31.66
CA PRO A 765 -0.26 -9.31 32.62
C PRO A 765 -0.05 -10.83 32.75
N PHE A 766 0.54 -11.47 31.74
CA PHE A 766 0.88 -12.90 31.73
C PHE A 766 2.33 -13.16 32.15
N GLY A 767 3.12 -12.11 32.40
CA GLY A 767 4.53 -12.21 32.76
C GLY A 767 5.43 -12.63 31.60
N ILE A 768 5.04 -12.33 30.36
CA ILE A 768 5.80 -12.65 29.13
C ILE A 768 6.37 -11.36 28.54
N ALA A 769 7.62 -11.39 28.08
CA ALA A 769 8.22 -10.31 27.31
C ALA A 769 9.28 -10.84 26.34
N PHE A 770 9.33 -10.24 25.16
CA PHE A 770 10.34 -10.41 24.13
C PHE A 770 11.52 -9.43 24.32
N GLY A 771 12.69 -9.81 23.82
CA GLY A 771 13.94 -9.06 23.89
C GLY A 771 14.23 -8.24 22.64
N ASP A 772 15.48 -7.80 22.54
CA ASP A 772 16.00 -6.92 21.48
C ASP A 772 16.97 -7.65 20.53
N LYS A 773 17.22 -8.96 20.74
CA LYS A 773 18.13 -9.71 19.90
C LYS A 773 17.48 -9.97 18.54
N VAL A 774 18.30 -9.93 17.50
CA VAL A 774 17.91 -10.34 16.14
C VAL A 774 18.56 -11.69 15.89
N LEU A 775 17.77 -12.76 15.93
CA LEU A 775 18.27 -14.12 15.82
C LEU A 775 18.02 -14.69 14.43
N SER A 776 18.96 -15.52 13.97
CA SER A 776 18.82 -16.29 12.73
C SER A 776 19.43 -17.68 12.86
N GLY A 777 18.89 -18.67 12.16
CA GLY A 777 19.46 -20.02 12.09
C GLY A 777 18.42 -21.12 12.04
N ASP A 778 18.87 -22.32 11.67
CA ASP A 778 18.00 -23.50 11.61
C ASP A 778 17.84 -24.12 12.99
N PHE A 779 16.62 -24.50 13.33
CA PHE A 779 16.34 -25.34 14.47
C PHE A 779 15.45 -26.50 14.05
N SER A 780 15.46 -27.57 14.85
CA SER A 780 14.65 -28.75 14.57
C SER A 780 13.95 -29.22 15.83
N ILE A 781 12.66 -29.52 15.70
CA ILE A 781 11.86 -30.15 16.75
C ILE A 781 11.36 -31.48 16.18
N ASN A 782 11.81 -32.60 16.74
CA ASN A 782 11.40 -33.95 16.35
C ASN A 782 11.56 -34.29 14.84
N GLY A 783 12.63 -33.79 14.20
CA GLY A 783 12.93 -34.04 12.80
C GLY A 783 12.25 -33.08 11.81
N GLU A 784 11.34 -32.23 12.26
CA GLU A 784 10.85 -31.10 11.48
C GLU A 784 11.84 -29.94 11.62
N GLN A 785 12.45 -29.55 10.50
CA GLN A 785 13.40 -28.44 10.43
C GLN A 785 12.66 -27.16 10.02
N THR A 786 12.90 -26.09 10.77
CA THR A 786 12.40 -24.75 10.48
C THR A 786 13.56 -23.76 10.55
N HIS A 787 13.62 -22.85 9.59
CA HIS A 787 14.54 -21.73 9.61
C HIS A 787 13.95 -20.59 10.43
N TYR A 788 14.70 -20.11 11.42
CA TYR A 788 14.43 -18.88 12.14
C TYR A 788 15.10 -17.73 11.38
N ALA A 789 14.32 -16.81 10.82
CA ALA A 789 14.82 -15.85 9.83
C ALA A 789 15.48 -14.63 10.49
N SER A 790 14.69 -13.81 11.17
CA SER A 790 15.14 -12.58 11.82
C SER A 790 14.25 -12.29 13.03
N GLY A 791 13.88 -13.30 13.81
CA GLY A 791 12.98 -13.10 14.95
C GLY A 791 13.68 -12.62 16.23
N THR A 792 12.87 -12.35 17.26
CA THR A 792 13.31 -11.91 18.60
C THR A 792 13.32 -13.02 19.65
N ASP A 793 14.16 -12.88 20.68
CA ASP A 793 14.21 -13.81 21.81
C ASP A 793 13.14 -13.53 22.87
N ILE A 794 12.85 -14.54 23.70
CA ILE A 794 11.96 -14.43 24.86
C ILE A 794 12.82 -14.23 26.12
N VAL A 795 12.74 -13.06 26.74
CA VAL A 795 13.57 -12.65 27.88
C VAL A 795 12.86 -12.77 29.22
N GLN A 796 11.53 -12.78 29.20
CA GLN A 796 10.69 -12.95 30.38
C GLN A 796 9.63 -14.03 30.15
N PHE A 797 9.57 -15.01 31.05
CA PHE A 797 8.55 -16.06 31.00
C PHE A 797 8.25 -16.60 32.40
N PRO A 798 6.98 -16.85 32.77
CA PRO A 798 6.61 -17.26 34.12
C PRO A 798 7.00 -18.70 34.44
N ALA A 799 7.14 -18.99 35.74
CA ALA A 799 7.36 -20.36 36.23
C ALA A 799 6.17 -21.27 35.90
N GLY A 800 6.44 -22.55 35.67
CA GLY A 800 5.46 -23.56 35.31
C GLY A 800 5.11 -23.61 33.82
N GLY A 801 5.49 -22.58 33.04
CA GLY A 801 5.40 -22.57 31.60
C GLY A 801 6.49 -23.41 30.92
N PHE A 802 6.33 -23.65 29.62
CA PHE A 802 7.25 -24.41 28.77
C PHE A 802 7.98 -23.46 27.84
N LEU A 803 9.30 -23.42 27.92
CA LEU A 803 10.16 -22.53 27.14
C LEU A 803 11.20 -23.36 26.38
N HIS A 804 11.24 -23.21 25.06
CA HIS A 804 12.18 -23.92 24.19
C HIS A 804 13.29 -22.96 23.75
N SER A 805 14.53 -23.41 23.92
CA SER A 805 15.73 -22.65 23.61
C SER A 805 16.63 -23.40 22.64
N PHE A 806 17.16 -22.70 21.64
CA PHE A 806 18.01 -23.26 20.60
C PHE A 806 19.30 -22.45 20.44
N GLN A 807 20.28 -23.04 19.76
CA GLN A 807 21.51 -22.36 19.40
C GLN A 807 21.27 -21.60 18.09
N LEU A 808 21.13 -20.27 18.18
CA LEU A 808 20.90 -19.38 17.05
C LEU A 808 22.00 -18.31 16.97
N GLN A 809 22.22 -17.78 15.77
CA GLN A 809 23.17 -16.70 15.53
C GLN A 809 22.53 -15.35 15.89
N ASP A 810 23.20 -14.59 16.75
CA ASP A 810 22.78 -13.24 17.16
C ASP A 810 23.40 -12.18 16.22
N ASN A 811 22.58 -11.63 15.33
CA ASN A 811 22.98 -10.64 14.34
C ASN A 811 22.95 -9.20 14.88
N SER A 812 22.44 -8.96 16.10
CA SER A 812 22.43 -7.62 16.71
C SER A 812 23.85 -7.06 16.93
N LYS A 813 24.84 -7.95 17.16
CA LYS A 813 26.23 -7.59 17.52
C LYS A 813 27.19 -7.40 16.35
N ILE A 814 26.86 -7.91 15.16
CA ILE A 814 27.70 -7.80 13.94
C ILE A 814 27.92 -6.32 13.53
N SER A 815 27.09 -5.44 14.08
CA SER A 815 27.07 -4.01 13.83
C SER A 815 28.06 -3.15 14.64
N GLN A 816 28.75 -3.69 15.65
CA GLN A 816 29.70 -2.92 16.49
C GLN A 816 31.19 -3.10 16.14
N ASP A 817 31.57 -4.12 15.38
CA ASP A 817 32.99 -4.55 15.30
C ASP A 817 33.77 -4.19 14.02
N ASN A 818 33.24 -3.33 13.13
CA ASN A 818 34.04 -2.78 12.02
C ASN A 818 35.11 -1.74 12.46
N SER A 819 35.36 -1.59 13.77
CA SER A 819 36.38 -0.67 14.31
C SER A 819 37.37 -1.31 15.29
N ARG A 820 37.50 -2.64 15.33
CA ARG A 820 38.58 -3.30 16.07
C ARG A 820 39.38 -4.24 15.19
N SER A 821 40.67 -3.91 15.13
CA SER A 821 41.76 -4.67 14.54
C SER A 821 41.63 -6.17 14.75
N ALA A 822 41.83 -6.91 13.65
CA ALA A 822 42.13 -8.32 13.62
C ALA A 822 43.36 -8.65 14.49
N ASP A 823 43.14 -8.87 15.80
CA ASP A 823 44.06 -9.64 16.65
C ASP A 823 43.37 -9.97 17.99
N THR A 824 42.45 -10.94 17.99
CA THR A 824 42.33 -11.82 19.16
C THR A 824 41.85 -13.20 18.72
N GLN A 825 42.56 -14.20 19.23
CA GLN A 825 42.48 -15.60 18.90
C GLN A 825 41.10 -16.21 19.14
N ASN A 826 40.77 -17.18 18.28
CA ASN A 826 39.78 -18.24 18.47
C ASN A 826 39.58 -18.64 19.94
N THR A 827 38.51 -18.15 20.54
CA THR A 827 37.74 -18.88 21.54
C THR A 827 36.35 -19.08 20.94
N PRO A 828 35.86 -20.32 20.77
CA PRO A 828 34.48 -20.53 20.35
C PRO A 828 33.62 -19.96 21.47
N ASP A 829 32.91 -18.87 21.18
CA ASP A 829 31.95 -18.29 22.10
C ASP A 829 31.01 -19.42 22.51
N LYS A 830 30.91 -19.72 23.81
CA LYS A 830 29.99 -20.75 24.30
C LYS A 830 28.60 -20.33 23.83
N SER A 831 28.07 -21.03 22.84
CA SER A 831 26.82 -20.70 22.18
C SER A 831 25.71 -20.56 23.21
N LYS A 832 25.37 -19.31 23.57
CA LYS A 832 24.28 -19.03 24.50
C LYS A 832 23.00 -19.51 23.82
N LEU A 833 22.26 -20.40 24.48
CA LEU A 833 20.95 -20.82 24.02
C LEU A 833 20.00 -19.63 24.11
N SER A 834 19.26 -19.38 23.04
CA SER A 834 18.24 -18.33 22.96
C SER A 834 16.86 -18.95 22.97
N SER A 835 15.97 -18.43 23.82
CA SER A 835 14.58 -18.89 23.92
C SER A 835 13.72 -18.24 22.84
N ILE A 836 13.01 -19.03 22.05
CA ILE A 836 12.22 -18.53 20.89
C ILE A 836 10.76 -18.95 20.90
N LEU A 837 10.40 -19.99 21.66
CA LEU A 837 9.04 -20.54 21.73
C LEU A 837 8.63 -20.75 23.19
N GLY A 838 7.52 -20.14 23.59
CA GLY A 838 6.95 -20.23 24.93
C GLY A 838 5.49 -20.66 24.92
N MET A 839 5.09 -21.55 25.82
CA MET A 839 3.70 -21.99 26.00
C MET A 839 3.33 -22.06 27.48
N MET A 840 2.15 -21.57 27.85
CA MET A 840 1.67 -21.64 29.22
C MET A 840 0.14 -21.74 29.32
N GLU A 841 -0.33 -22.20 30.46
CA GLU A 841 -1.74 -22.11 30.86
C GLU A 841 -1.93 -20.87 31.75
N ALA A 842 -2.95 -20.07 31.45
CA ALA A 842 -3.26 -18.83 32.16
C ALA A 842 -4.73 -18.86 32.61
N GLY A 843 -4.97 -19.26 33.86
CA GLY A 843 -6.33 -19.49 34.37
C GLY A 843 -7.05 -20.59 33.60
N LYS A 844 -8.19 -20.28 32.97
CA LYS A 844 -8.91 -21.21 32.08
C LYS A 844 -8.37 -21.17 30.64
N GLY A 845 -7.56 -20.18 30.30
CA GLY A 845 -7.02 -19.91 28.97
C GLY A 845 -5.60 -20.41 28.81
N ARG A 846 -5.03 -20.14 27.65
CA ARG A 846 -3.71 -20.64 27.21
C ARG A 846 -3.04 -19.56 26.37
N VAL A 847 -1.73 -19.40 26.53
CA VAL A 847 -0.94 -18.44 25.76
C VAL A 847 0.24 -19.17 25.15
N ALA A 848 0.46 -18.96 23.85
CA ALA A 848 1.63 -19.42 23.12
C ALA A 848 2.25 -18.22 22.41
N VAL A 849 3.58 -18.13 22.47
CA VAL A 849 4.35 -17.04 21.87
C VAL A 849 5.53 -17.60 21.10
N TYR A 850 5.78 -17.06 19.92
CA TYR A 850 6.89 -17.41 19.03
C TYR A 850 7.46 -16.13 18.42
N GLY A 851 8.77 -16.01 18.32
CA GLY A 851 9.42 -14.73 18.01
C GLY A 851 9.64 -14.39 16.53
N ASP A 852 9.14 -15.19 15.58
CA ASP A 852 9.34 -15.03 14.13
C ASP A 852 8.02 -15.31 13.38
N SER A 853 7.53 -14.36 12.57
CA SER A 853 6.30 -14.43 11.77
C SER A 853 6.58 -14.75 10.29
N ASN A 854 7.79 -14.47 9.77
CA ASN A 854 8.19 -14.68 8.37
C ASN A 854 7.91 -16.11 7.85
N CYS A 855 7.91 -17.11 8.73
CA CYS A 855 7.60 -18.50 8.37
C CYS A 855 6.11 -18.76 8.04
N LEU A 856 5.25 -17.76 8.25
CA LEU A 856 3.83 -17.74 7.89
C LEU A 856 3.55 -16.84 6.68
N ASP A 857 4.39 -15.84 6.42
CA ASP A 857 4.32 -14.96 5.24
C ASP A 857 4.70 -15.74 3.98
N SER A 858 3.79 -15.76 2.98
CA SER A 858 4.01 -16.42 1.69
C SER A 858 4.83 -15.61 0.68
N SER A 859 5.14 -14.35 0.97
CA SER A 859 5.85 -13.42 0.08
C SER A 859 7.33 -13.73 0.01
N HIS A 860 7.96 -13.85 1.19
CA HIS A 860 9.41 -14.09 1.32
C HIS A 860 9.71 -15.31 2.22
N MET A 861 8.82 -16.29 2.23
CA MET A 861 8.98 -17.51 3.01
C MET A 861 10.26 -18.27 2.62
N VAL A 862 11.15 -18.50 3.59
CA VAL A 862 12.30 -19.38 3.42
C VAL A 862 11.90 -20.84 3.70
N THR A 863 11.29 -21.08 4.86
CA THR A 863 10.71 -22.36 5.27
C THR A 863 9.37 -22.12 5.93
N ASN A 864 8.38 -22.97 5.63
CA ASN A 864 7.07 -22.86 6.28
C ASN A 864 7.09 -23.44 7.70
N CYS A 865 6.38 -22.79 8.63
CA CYS A 865 6.18 -23.27 9.99
C CYS A 865 4.71 -23.65 10.28
N TYR A 866 3.95 -24.03 9.24
CA TYR A 866 2.52 -24.37 9.38
C TYR A 866 2.28 -25.55 10.33
N TRP A 867 3.24 -26.49 10.43
CA TRP A 867 3.20 -27.57 11.40
C TRP A 867 3.18 -27.03 12.84
N LEU A 868 4.03 -26.03 13.13
CA LEU A 868 4.17 -25.42 14.45
C LEU A 868 2.89 -24.68 14.77
N LEU A 869 2.43 -23.83 13.86
CA LEU A 869 1.17 -23.11 14.04
C LEU A 869 0.01 -24.08 14.32
N ARG A 870 -0.11 -25.19 13.58
CA ARG A 870 -1.16 -26.19 13.82
C ARG A 870 -1.09 -26.73 15.24
N LYS A 871 0.09 -27.06 15.74
CA LYS A 871 0.30 -27.52 17.12
C LYS A 871 -0.05 -26.45 18.16
N LEU A 872 0.30 -25.19 17.90
CA LEU A 872 -0.06 -24.08 18.79
C LEU A 872 -1.58 -23.89 18.85
N VAL A 873 -2.27 -23.91 17.70
CA VAL A 873 -3.73 -23.81 17.62
C VAL A 873 -4.42 -25.03 18.27
N GLU A 874 -3.89 -26.24 18.10
CA GLU A 874 -4.38 -27.44 18.78
C GLU A 874 -4.25 -27.31 20.32
N PHE A 875 -3.14 -26.75 20.81
CA PHE A 875 -2.96 -26.47 22.23
C PHE A 875 -3.94 -25.39 22.71
N THR A 876 -3.96 -24.22 22.10
CA THR A 876 -4.76 -23.08 22.55
C THR A 876 -6.26 -23.31 22.39
N GLY A 877 -6.70 -23.99 21.33
CA GLY A 877 -8.10 -24.28 21.05
C GLY A 877 -8.62 -25.57 21.69
N ASN A 878 -7.90 -26.69 21.57
CA ASN A 878 -8.37 -28.02 21.99
C ASN A 878 -7.73 -28.54 23.30
N ARG A 879 -6.80 -27.80 23.91
CA ARG A 879 -6.01 -28.23 25.08
C ARG A 879 -5.19 -29.51 24.83
N ILE A 880 -4.84 -29.76 23.58
CA ILE A 880 -3.99 -30.90 23.21
C ILE A 880 -2.54 -30.52 23.51
N LYS A 881 -1.93 -31.23 24.46
CA LYS A 881 -0.50 -31.07 24.77
C LYS A 881 0.29 -32.03 23.91
N ASP A 882 1.01 -31.49 22.93
CA ASP A 882 1.95 -32.28 22.15
C ASP A 882 3.10 -32.78 23.05
N PRO A 883 3.41 -34.09 23.08
CA PRO A 883 4.44 -34.63 23.96
C PRO A 883 5.84 -34.01 23.77
N VAL A 884 6.14 -33.51 22.58
CA VAL A 884 7.43 -32.90 22.26
C VAL A 884 7.49 -31.47 22.78
N LEU A 885 6.44 -30.68 22.48
CA LEU A 885 6.34 -29.29 22.90
C LEU A 885 6.14 -29.13 24.41
N PHE A 886 5.54 -30.13 25.07
CA PHE A 886 5.31 -30.15 26.53
C PHE A 886 6.25 -31.11 27.28
N SER A 887 7.48 -31.27 26.77
CA SER A 887 8.50 -32.10 27.42
C SER A 887 8.93 -31.53 28.78
N GLU A 888 9.28 -32.41 29.73
CA GLU A 888 9.77 -32.00 31.05
C GLU A 888 11.05 -31.15 30.98
N SER A 889 11.87 -31.34 29.94
CA SER A 889 13.08 -30.55 29.70
C SER A 889 12.80 -29.09 29.38
N ALA A 890 11.64 -28.78 28.78
CA ALA A 890 11.24 -27.42 28.45
C ALA A 890 10.50 -26.73 29.60
N GLN A 891 10.09 -27.45 30.65
CA GLN A 891 9.30 -26.88 31.73
C GLN A 891 10.16 -26.03 32.68
N LEU A 892 9.78 -24.77 32.85
CA LEU A 892 10.45 -23.85 33.76
C LEU A 892 10.03 -24.09 35.21
N LYS A 893 11.02 -24.40 36.06
CA LYS A 893 10.82 -24.49 37.52
C LYS A 893 10.79 -23.11 38.19
N PHE A 894 11.52 -22.17 37.62
CA PHE A 894 11.65 -20.80 38.11
C PHE A 894 11.37 -19.85 36.96
N PRO A 895 10.83 -18.65 37.23
CA PRO A 895 10.58 -17.69 36.16
C PRO A 895 11.91 -17.21 35.58
N VAL A 896 11.91 -16.96 34.27
CA VAL A 896 13.07 -16.39 33.57
C VAL A 896 12.91 -14.87 33.56
N PHE A 897 13.95 -14.17 34.00
CA PHE A 897 14.08 -12.72 33.94
C PHE A 897 15.54 -12.40 33.58
N GLU A 898 15.84 -12.13 32.31
CA GLU A 898 17.13 -11.50 31.96
C GLU A 898 17.10 -10.00 32.31
N SER A 899 18.23 -9.40 32.73
CA SER A 899 18.25 -8.02 33.24
C SER A 899 17.69 -7.03 32.21
N ILE A 900 16.56 -6.41 32.56
CA ILE A 900 15.70 -5.65 31.66
C ILE A 900 16.28 -4.26 31.42
N HIS A 901 16.79 -3.97 30.22
CA HIS A 901 16.53 -2.67 29.63
C HIS A 901 15.13 -2.75 29.05
N GLN A 902 14.18 -2.01 29.61
CA GLN A 902 12.83 -1.98 29.09
C GLN A 902 12.93 -1.42 27.68
N LEU A 903 12.53 -2.23 26.69
CA LEU A 903 12.55 -1.83 25.29
C LEU A 903 11.77 -0.52 25.15
N SER A 904 12.47 0.54 24.80
CA SER A 904 11.88 1.86 24.65
C SER A 904 11.51 2.07 23.19
N ARG A 905 10.29 2.56 22.97
CA ARG A 905 9.89 3.14 21.68
C ARG A 905 10.87 4.23 21.27
N ARG A 906 11.01 4.45 19.96
CA ARG A 906 11.86 5.50 19.45
C ARG A 906 11.26 6.88 19.73
N PRO A 907 11.98 7.78 20.44
CA PRO A 907 11.44 9.09 20.82
C PRO A 907 11.46 10.11 19.66
N ASP A 908 12.20 9.83 18.59
CA ASP A 908 12.37 10.70 17.43
C ASP A 908 11.33 10.46 16.32
N VAL A 909 10.44 9.47 16.49
CA VAL A 909 9.33 9.19 15.56
C VAL A 909 8.01 9.56 16.21
N ASN A 910 7.21 10.39 15.55
CA ASN A 910 5.85 10.68 16.00
C ASN A 910 4.89 9.56 15.59
N PHE A 911 4.79 8.52 16.42
CA PHE A 911 3.97 7.34 16.14
C PHE A 911 2.47 7.63 15.98
N SER A 912 1.96 8.74 16.53
CA SER A 912 0.54 9.14 16.39
C SER A 912 0.11 9.44 14.96
N THR A 913 1.05 9.60 14.03
CA THR A 913 0.76 9.81 12.61
C THR A 913 0.44 8.52 11.87
N TYR A 914 0.84 7.37 12.44
CA TYR A 914 0.70 6.04 11.84
C TYR A 914 -0.28 5.15 12.63
N SER A 915 -0.36 5.37 13.93
CA SER A 915 -1.19 4.58 14.85
C SER A 915 -2.67 4.93 14.78
N THR A 916 -3.53 3.91 14.86
CA THR A 916 -4.98 4.10 15.06
C THR A 916 -5.41 4.10 16.51
N VAL A 917 -4.46 3.91 17.42
CA VAL A 917 -4.71 3.89 18.85
C VAL A 917 -4.21 5.18 19.49
N VAL A 918 -2.99 5.61 19.18
CA VAL A 918 -2.39 6.80 19.79
C VAL A 918 -3.11 8.08 19.35
N GLY A 919 -3.78 8.74 20.29
CA GLY A 919 -4.49 9.99 20.04
C GLY A 919 -5.89 9.83 19.45
N ASN A 920 -6.36 8.60 19.27
CA ASN A 920 -7.69 8.27 18.74
C ASN A 920 -8.60 7.72 19.84
N GLU A 921 -9.92 7.71 19.58
CA GLU A 921 -10.91 7.17 20.51
C GLU A 921 -11.16 5.66 20.27
N LEU A 922 -11.37 4.90 21.35
CA LEU A 922 -11.75 3.49 21.29
C LEU A 922 -13.19 3.34 20.76
N ILE A 923 -13.35 2.87 19.52
CA ILE A 923 -14.64 2.72 18.85
C ILE A 923 -14.74 1.33 18.21
N CYS A 924 -15.88 0.67 18.38
CA CYS A 924 -16.22 -0.53 17.60
C CYS A 924 -16.94 -0.13 16.32
N HIS A 925 -16.40 -0.54 15.18
CA HIS A 925 -16.96 -0.24 13.87
C HIS A 925 -18.00 -1.28 13.43
N GLN A 926 -18.57 -1.08 12.23
CA GLN A 926 -19.68 -1.89 11.70
C GLN A 926 -19.25 -3.31 11.26
N ASP A 927 -17.95 -3.55 11.18
CA ASP A 927 -17.32 -4.85 10.99
C ASP A 927 -17.31 -5.70 12.28
N SER A 928 -17.77 -5.14 13.41
CA SER A 928 -18.00 -5.89 14.64
C SER A 928 -19.42 -6.46 14.73
N ARG A 929 -19.60 -7.53 15.50
CA ARG A 929 -20.91 -8.16 15.72
C ARG A 929 -21.96 -7.25 16.38
N PHE A 930 -21.57 -6.08 16.88
CA PHE A 930 -22.43 -5.21 17.65
C PHE A 930 -23.40 -4.46 16.74
N GLU A 931 -24.37 -5.20 16.22
CA GLU A 931 -25.64 -4.66 15.77
C GLU A 931 -26.26 -3.87 16.93
N VAL A 932 -26.17 -2.54 16.81
CA VAL A 932 -26.94 -1.57 17.57
C VAL A 932 -28.41 -1.69 17.16
N TRP A 933 -29.09 -2.73 17.63
CA TRP A 933 -30.55 -2.83 17.63
C TRP A 933 -31.02 -2.92 19.07
N GLY A 934 -31.88 -1.97 19.44
CA GLY A 934 -32.18 -1.68 20.83
C GLY A 934 -32.75 -2.86 21.61
N THR A 935 -32.05 -3.28 22.65
CA THR A 935 -32.65 -3.44 23.97
C THR A 935 -31.63 -3.04 25.04
N LYS A 936 -32.04 -2.05 25.84
CA LYS A 936 -31.72 -1.83 27.26
C LYS A 936 -30.26 -2.05 27.66
N GLY A 937 -29.60 -0.95 28.02
CA GLY A 937 -28.32 -1.05 28.70
C GLY A 937 -28.37 -1.97 29.91
N TYR A 938 -27.17 -2.29 30.38
CA TYR A 938 -26.84 -1.76 31.68
C TYR A 938 -27.24 -0.26 31.72
N GLY A 939 -28.42 0.02 32.30
CA GLY A 939 -28.90 1.36 32.67
C GLY A 939 -29.21 2.35 31.53
N THR A 940 -30.50 2.56 31.27
CA THR A 940 -31.13 3.75 30.66
C THR A 940 -30.87 4.09 29.18
N GLN A 941 -31.96 4.18 28.42
CA GLN A 941 -32.03 4.60 27.02
C GLN A 941 -32.07 6.13 26.91
N GLN A 942 -31.34 6.68 25.94
CA GLN A 942 -31.79 7.85 25.18
C GLN A 942 -31.25 7.77 23.73
N THR A 943 -32.10 8.15 22.79
CA THR A 943 -31.85 8.25 21.35
C THR A 943 -30.91 9.43 21.06
N GLY A 944 -29.80 9.16 20.41
CA GLY A 944 -28.86 10.15 19.89
C GLY A 944 -27.76 9.47 19.07
N THR A 945 -27.37 10.09 17.95
CA THR A 945 -26.21 9.74 17.14
C THR A 945 -24.93 9.76 17.98
N THR A 946 -23.94 8.92 17.64
CA THR A 946 -22.67 8.65 18.34
C THR A 946 -22.79 8.01 19.74
N ARG A 947 -22.35 6.76 19.88
CA ARG A 947 -22.38 6.00 21.13
C ARG A 947 -20.96 5.82 21.69
N LYS A 948 -20.64 6.63 22.68
CA LYS A 948 -19.47 6.50 23.57
C LYS A 948 -19.69 5.32 24.53
N LEU A 949 -18.71 4.45 24.73
CA LEU A 949 -18.74 3.47 25.83
C LEU A 949 -18.39 4.18 27.16
N PRO A 950 -18.93 3.76 28.32
CA PRO A 950 -18.66 4.42 29.60
C PRO A 950 -17.20 4.24 30.06
N GLU A 951 -16.65 5.27 30.68
CA GLU A 951 -15.34 5.22 31.36
C GLU A 951 -15.26 4.06 32.36
N TYR A 952 -14.21 3.24 32.21
CA TYR A 952 -13.89 2.17 33.14
C TYR A 952 -13.30 2.78 34.42
N GLN A 953 -13.99 2.69 35.56
CA GLN A 953 -13.45 3.14 36.84
C GLN A 953 -12.25 2.27 37.24
N LYS A 954 -11.05 2.86 37.25
CA LYS A 954 -9.86 2.29 37.91
C LYS A 954 -10.19 2.04 39.38
N SER A 955 -10.09 0.78 39.81
CA SER A 955 -10.16 0.44 41.23
C SER A 955 -8.80 0.73 41.87
N GLU A 956 -8.73 1.80 42.64
CA GLU A 956 -7.61 2.03 43.57
C GLU A 956 -7.90 1.29 44.89
N ALA A 957 -7.04 0.35 45.24
CA ALA A 957 -6.89 -0.11 46.61
C ALA A 957 -5.40 -0.20 46.96
N TYR A 958 -4.95 0.68 47.87
CA TYR A 958 -4.13 0.44 49.07
C TYR A 958 -3.29 1.67 49.44
N ASN A 959 -3.70 2.42 50.48
CA ASN A 959 -2.90 2.57 51.71
C ASN A 959 -3.56 3.45 52.78
N ILE A 960 -3.91 2.79 53.90
CA ILE A 960 -3.74 3.13 55.33
C ILE A 960 -3.56 4.61 55.71
N SER A 961 -4.57 5.20 56.38
CA SER A 961 -4.47 5.72 57.77
C SER A 961 -5.81 6.30 58.25
N THR A 962 -6.40 5.70 59.29
CA THR A 962 -7.45 6.25 60.18
C THR A 962 -6.91 7.37 61.10
N PRO A 963 -7.71 8.08 61.94
CA PRO A 963 -9.17 8.01 62.18
C PRO A 963 -9.88 9.40 62.22
N ILE A 964 -11.23 9.41 62.37
CA ILE A 964 -11.95 10.00 63.54
C ILE A 964 -13.46 10.20 63.22
N ALA A 965 -14.29 9.71 64.16
CA ALA A 965 -15.66 10.11 64.54
C ALA A 965 -16.81 9.87 63.52
N SER A 966 -17.66 8.86 63.75
CA SER A 966 -18.96 8.91 64.49
C SER A 966 -20.05 9.61 63.67
N ASP A 967 -21.29 9.13 63.51
CA ASP A 967 -22.08 8.30 64.39
C ASP A 967 -23.37 7.86 63.64
N SER A 968 -23.98 6.78 64.15
CA SER A 968 -25.42 6.46 64.13
C SER A 968 -26.19 6.32 62.79
N THR A 969 -26.33 5.05 62.40
CA THR A 969 -27.56 4.23 62.17
C THR A 969 -28.95 4.83 61.85
N PRO A 970 -29.80 4.02 61.17
CA PRO A 970 -30.96 4.41 60.37
C PRO A 970 -32.31 4.11 61.07
N ASP A 971 -33.43 4.44 60.43
CA ASP A 971 -34.74 3.73 60.47
C ASP A 971 -35.75 4.53 59.60
N GLU A 972 -36.31 3.97 58.53
CA GLU A 972 -37.47 3.05 58.41
C GLU A 972 -38.86 3.74 58.33
N ALA A 973 -39.51 3.47 57.18
CA ALA A 973 -40.94 3.25 56.95
C ALA A 973 -42.01 4.33 57.26
N GLY A 974 -42.81 4.64 56.23
CA GLY A 974 -44.26 4.41 56.34
C GLY A 974 -45.23 5.58 56.10
N LEU A 975 -46.03 5.40 55.03
CA LEU A 975 -47.47 5.66 54.92
C LEU A 975 -48.05 7.08 54.68
N GLN A 976 -48.46 7.27 53.42
CA GLN A 976 -49.77 7.72 52.90
C GLN A 976 -50.75 8.54 53.77
N ARG A 977 -51.24 9.64 53.15
CA ARG A 977 -52.63 10.13 52.96
C ARG A 977 -52.62 11.67 53.01
N ASN A 978 -53.20 12.46 52.11
CA ASN A 978 -54.62 12.46 51.74
C ASN A 978 -54.93 13.51 50.65
N ILE A 979 -55.94 13.20 49.82
CA ILE A 979 -57.09 14.05 49.39
C ILE A 979 -56.97 15.01 48.18
N SER A 980 -58.02 14.89 47.36
CA SER A 980 -58.72 15.85 46.47
C SER A 980 -58.35 15.94 44.97
N THR A 981 -59.29 15.44 44.18
CA THR A 981 -59.76 15.87 42.84
C THR A 981 -60.16 17.37 42.79
N PRO A 982 -60.64 17.99 41.68
CA PRO A 982 -61.03 17.45 40.36
C PRO A 982 -60.70 18.35 39.12
N ILE A 983 -61.19 17.89 37.95
CA ILE A 983 -61.81 18.65 36.81
C ILE A 983 -61.06 18.66 35.45
N ALA A 984 -61.87 18.27 34.44
CA ALA A 984 -61.74 18.20 32.98
C ALA A 984 -61.26 19.51 32.29
N SER A 985 -60.84 19.55 31.02
CA SER A 985 -61.54 19.12 29.81
C SER A 985 -60.70 19.40 28.54
N LYS A 986 -61.14 18.78 27.43
CA LYS A 986 -60.56 18.69 26.07
C LYS A 986 -60.75 19.94 25.17
N PHE A 987 -60.06 19.85 24.01
CA PHE A 987 -60.34 20.38 22.65
C PHE A 987 -59.50 21.62 22.27
N ASP A 988 -58.54 21.55 21.32
CA ASP A 988 -58.57 21.25 19.87
C ASP A 988 -58.65 22.53 19.03
N LYS A 989 -57.64 22.81 18.18
CA LYS A 989 -57.80 23.05 16.74
C LYS A 989 -56.52 23.50 16.01
N ARG A 990 -56.47 22.98 14.79
CA ARG A 990 -55.63 23.15 13.60
C ARG A 990 -55.36 24.56 13.05
N MET A 991 -54.45 24.53 12.06
CA MET A 991 -54.34 25.31 10.79
C MET A 991 -53.32 26.45 10.79
N ASP A 992 -52.21 26.30 10.04
CA ASP A 992 -51.98 26.71 8.63
C ASP A 992 -51.48 28.17 8.59
N TYR A 993 -50.62 28.68 7.72
CA TYR A 993 -49.76 28.28 6.59
C TYR A 993 -49.01 29.60 6.21
N PHE A 994 -47.97 29.54 5.37
CA PHE A 994 -47.25 30.69 4.75
C PHE A 994 -46.39 31.56 5.69
N GLY A 995 -45.16 31.97 5.37
CA GLY A 995 -44.47 32.02 4.08
C GLY A 995 -44.02 33.46 3.79
N PHE A 996 -42.83 33.57 3.20
CA PHE A 996 -42.28 34.72 2.44
C PHE A 996 -41.48 35.82 3.18
N LEU A 997 -40.17 35.88 2.80
CA LEU A 997 -39.41 37.00 2.18
C LEU A 997 -39.49 38.41 2.82
N GLY A 998 -38.43 39.22 2.92
CA GLY A 998 -37.06 39.24 2.37
C GLY A 998 -36.18 40.22 3.20
N HIS A 999 -34.89 40.34 2.91
CA HIS A 999 -34.24 41.50 2.25
C HIS A 999 -34.57 42.87 2.92
N GLU A 1000 -33.67 43.80 3.24
CA GLU A 1000 -32.27 44.05 2.86
C GLU A 1000 -31.79 45.29 3.66
N GLU A 1001 -30.49 45.34 3.94
CA GLU A 1001 -29.57 46.50 3.87
C GLU A 1001 -29.67 47.83 4.67
N ASN A 1002 -28.45 48.22 5.11
CA ASN A 1002 -27.83 49.56 5.22
C ASN A 1002 -28.36 50.52 6.31
N SER A 1003 -27.57 51.28 7.07
CA SER A 1003 -26.18 51.77 7.05
C SER A 1003 -25.96 52.40 8.46
N GLY A 1004 -24.79 52.44 9.11
CA GLY A 1004 -23.60 53.19 8.74
C GLY A 1004 -22.93 53.78 10.00
N SER A 1005 -21.62 53.60 10.09
CA SER A 1005 -20.60 54.52 10.64
C SER A 1005 -20.48 54.78 12.16
N LEU A 1006 -19.43 54.16 12.73
CA LEU A 1006 -18.32 54.77 13.49
C LEU A 1006 -18.62 55.59 14.76
N TYR A 1007 -18.32 54.99 15.93
CA TYR A 1007 -17.68 55.71 17.04
C TYR A 1007 -16.60 54.83 17.71
N ALA A 1008 -15.53 55.54 18.03
CA ALA A 1008 -14.27 55.20 18.67
C ALA A 1008 -14.29 54.30 19.93
N VAL A 1009 -13.06 53.87 20.27
CA VAL A 1009 -12.52 53.53 21.60
C VAL A 1009 -12.35 52.05 21.91
N GLN A 1010 -11.09 51.67 21.81
CA GLN A 1010 -10.40 50.48 22.29
C GLN A 1010 -9.94 50.73 23.74
N PHE A 1011 -10.20 49.82 24.68
CA PHE A 1011 -9.43 49.46 25.90
C PHE A 1011 -10.34 48.52 26.72
N VAL A 1012 -10.10 47.21 26.89
CA VAL A 1012 -8.95 46.46 27.44
C VAL A 1012 -8.90 46.42 28.97
N HIS A 1013 -8.78 45.17 29.45
CA HIS A 1013 -8.34 44.71 30.77
C HIS A 1013 -9.34 44.86 31.93
N THR A 1014 -9.55 43.82 32.75
CA THR A 1014 -8.56 43.07 33.55
C THR A 1014 -9.10 41.65 33.75
N LEU A 1015 -8.34 40.58 33.43
CA LEU A 1015 -7.38 39.90 34.33
C LEU A 1015 -8.11 39.25 35.52
N SER A 1016 -7.74 38.06 35.98
CA SER A 1016 -6.40 37.65 36.39
C SER A 1016 -6.60 36.27 37.06
N ASN A 1017 -5.68 35.32 37.23
CA ASN A 1017 -4.21 35.21 37.16
C ASN A 1017 -3.95 33.82 37.81
N SER A 1018 -2.80 33.14 37.78
CA SER A 1018 -1.39 33.39 37.45
C SER A 1018 -0.66 32.04 37.74
N LYS A 1019 0.57 31.74 37.32
CA LYS A 1019 1.83 32.50 37.20
C LYS A 1019 2.67 31.83 36.09
N ILE A 1020 3.23 32.53 35.09
CA ILE A 1020 4.34 33.49 35.07
C ILE A 1020 5.68 32.90 35.51
N ASP A 1021 6.59 32.88 34.54
CA ASP A 1021 8.03 32.65 34.61
C ASP A 1021 8.72 33.84 33.90
N ILE A 1022 9.51 34.65 34.62
CA ILE A 1022 10.54 35.61 34.16
C ILE A 1022 11.38 35.89 35.43
N GLY A 1023 12.70 35.86 35.51
CA GLY A 1023 13.81 35.66 34.59
C GLY A 1023 15.07 36.13 35.35
N MET A 1024 16.20 35.44 35.20
CA MET A 1024 17.50 35.99 35.62
C MET A 1024 18.54 35.78 34.53
N LEU A 1025 19.04 36.91 34.05
CA LEU A 1025 20.12 37.08 33.09
C LEU A 1025 21.48 36.84 33.78
N VAL A 1026 22.38 36.20 33.02
CA VAL A 1026 23.87 36.29 33.09
C VAL A 1026 24.60 35.55 34.20
N ALA A 1027 25.27 34.44 33.83
CA ALA A 1027 26.74 34.27 33.90
C ALA A 1027 27.19 32.79 33.71
N SER A 1028 26.86 32.11 32.61
CA SER A 1028 27.41 30.75 32.38
C SER A 1028 27.68 30.33 30.92
N GLN A 1029 27.30 31.11 29.91
CA GLN A 1029 27.42 30.68 28.50
C GLN A 1029 28.80 30.87 27.84
N TRP A 1030 29.83 31.32 28.58
CA TRP A 1030 31.20 31.42 28.04
C TRP A 1030 32.16 30.32 28.54
N MET A 1031 31.71 29.44 29.45
CA MET A 1031 32.58 28.40 30.02
C MET A 1031 32.69 27.17 29.10
N VAL A 1032 31.59 26.74 28.48
CA VAL A 1032 31.56 25.51 27.67
C VAL A 1032 32.38 25.62 26.36
N PRO A 1033 32.36 26.74 25.61
CA PRO A 1033 33.21 26.90 24.43
C PRO A 1033 34.71 27.00 24.79
N CYS A 1034 35.04 27.60 25.93
CA CYS A 1034 36.44 27.71 26.40
C CYS A 1034 37.02 26.35 26.85
N PHE A 1035 36.22 25.48 27.47
CA PHE A 1035 36.64 24.11 27.80
C PHE A 1035 36.79 23.22 26.55
N ALA A 1036 35.91 23.38 25.56
CA ALA A 1036 36.02 22.64 24.30
C ALA A 1036 37.25 23.07 23.47
N ALA A 1037 37.56 24.37 23.44
CA ALA A 1037 38.74 24.90 22.75
C ALA A 1037 40.06 24.46 23.43
N THR A 1038 40.11 24.43 24.76
CA THR A 1038 41.29 23.99 25.52
C THR A 1038 41.50 22.47 25.42
N ALA A 1039 40.44 21.67 25.40
CA ALA A 1039 40.51 20.23 25.16
C ALA A 1039 41.03 19.89 23.75
N CYS A 1040 40.55 20.61 22.72
CA CYS A 1040 41.04 20.46 21.35
C CYS A 1040 42.53 20.86 21.21
N LEU A 1041 42.95 21.93 21.89
CA LEU A 1041 44.35 22.36 21.88
C LEU A 1041 45.28 21.34 22.58
N MET A 1042 44.83 20.73 23.67
CA MET A 1042 45.59 19.70 24.40
C MET A 1042 45.68 18.36 23.62
N LEU A 1043 44.64 17.99 22.87
CA LEU A 1043 44.67 16.84 21.96
C LEU A 1043 45.62 17.09 20.78
N TYR A 1044 45.59 18.29 20.19
CA TYR A 1044 46.49 18.67 19.11
C TYR A 1044 47.96 18.69 19.56
N LEU A 1045 48.25 19.23 20.76
CA LEU A 1045 49.60 19.21 21.35
C LEU A 1045 50.07 17.79 21.69
N SER A 1046 49.17 16.91 22.17
CA SER A 1046 49.50 15.50 22.45
C SER A 1046 49.81 14.70 21.18
N CYS A 1047 49.08 14.94 20.08
CA CYS A 1047 49.37 14.36 18.78
C CYS A 1047 50.73 14.80 18.22
N ARG A 1048 51.12 16.08 18.40
CA ARG A 1048 52.45 16.56 18.01
C ARG A 1048 53.58 15.95 18.85
N VAL A 1049 53.36 15.69 20.13
CA VAL A 1049 54.34 15.02 21.01
C VAL A 1049 54.49 13.53 20.64
N GLN A 1050 53.41 12.84 20.25
CA GLN A 1050 53.48 11.46 19.76
C GLN A 1050 54.17 11.33 18.39
N GLN A 1051 53.95 12.29 17.47
CA GLN A 1051 54.66 12.32 16.19
C GLN A 1051 56.17 12.62 16.36
N LYS A 1052 56.55 13.43 17.35
CA LYS A 1052 57.98 13.64 17.71
C LYS A 1052 58.63 12.40 18.35
N ARG A 1053 57.88 11.55 19.07
CA ARG A 1053 58.38 10.26 19.60
C ARG A 1053 58.53 9.17 18.51
N ARG A 1054 57.66 9.14 17.49
CA ARG A 1054 57.76 8.17 16.37
C ARG A 1054 58.94 8.43 15.41
N ARG A 1055 59.44 9.68 15.32
CA ARG A 1055 60.65 10.00 14.54
C ARG A 1055 61.99 9.65 15.21
N ARG A 1056 62.00 9.22 16.48
CA ARG A 1056 63.21 8.74 17.20
C ARG A 1056 63.36 7.21 17.22
N LYS A 1057 62.46 6.43 16.61
CA LYS A 1057 62.50 4.95 16.58
C LYS A 1057 62.73 4.33 15.19
N LYS A 1058 62.90 5.12 14.13
CA LYS A 1058 63.31 4.63 12.79
C LYS A 1058 64.81 4.86 12.60
N GLY A 1059 65.61 3.98 13.18
CA GLY A 1059 67.05 4.00 13.08
C GLY A 1059 67.64 2.76 13.74
N SER A 1060 67.29 1.58 13.23
CA SER A 1060 68.01 0.31 13.37
C SER A 1060 67.06 -0.85 13.09
N THR A 1061 66.93 -1.24 11.82
CA THR A 1061 66.63 -2.62 11.34
C THR A 1061 66.37 -2.59 9.83
N ALA A 1062 67.38 -2.14 9.08
CA ALA A 1062 67.50 -2.41 7.65
C ALA A 1062 68.76 -3.26 7.46
N ALA A 1063 68.65 -4.56 7.78
CA ALA A 1063 69.59 -5.60 7.39
C ALA A 1063 69.01 -6.97 7.78
N ARG A 1064 68.97 -7.89 6.81
CA ARG A 1064 68.53 -9.31 6.92
C ARG A 1064 67.00 -9.45 6.93
N LEU A 1065 66.33 -10.21 6.07
CA LEU A 1065 66.73 -11.34 5.23
C LEU A 1065 66.02 -11.24 3.87
N SER A 1066 66.81 -11.16 2.81
CA SER A 1066 66.50 -11.77 1.53
C SER A 1066 67.17 -13.15 1.51
N SER A 1067 66.45 -14.22 1.82
CA SER A 1067 66.87 -15.58 1.43
C SER A 1067 65.79 -16.61 1.74
N MET A 1068 65.42 -17.37 0.69
CA MET A 1068 65.00 -18.76 0.72
C MET A 1068 63.51 -19.07 0.95
N ASP A 1069 62.76 -19.01 -0.17
CA ASP A 1069 61.96 -20.15 -0.61
C ASP A 1069 62.88 -21.31 -1.04
N ARG A 1070 62.69 -22.51 -0.44
CA ARG A 1070 62.84 -23.83 -1.10
C ARG A 1070 62.55 -25.00 -0.12
N MET A 1071 61.69 -25.92 -0.59
CA MET A 1071 61.38 -27.29 -0.09
C MET A 1071 60.38 -27.29 1.10
N VAL A 1072 59.21 -27.93 1.07
CA VAL A 1072 58.66 -29.12 0.39
C VAL A 1072 57.20 -28.88 0.00
#